data_AF-A0A5C3MFE5-F1
#
_entry.id   AF-A0A5C3MFE5-F1
#
_cell.length_a   1.000
_cell.length_b   1.000
_cell.length_c   1.000
_cell.angle_alpha   90.00
_cell.angle_beta   90.00
_cell.angle_gamma   90.00
#
_symmetry.space_group_name_H-M   'P 1'
#
loop_
_entity.id
_entity.type
_entity.pdbx_description
1 polymer ?
#
loop_
_entity_poly.entity_id
_entity_poly.type
_entity_poly.pdbx_seq_one_letter_code
_entity_poly.pdbx_strand_id
1 'polypeptide(L)'
;MPSSLHLTGKQLFNRLRKNLSLLPPSPTPHLLCSNDPPTDAEESLIQAAILLAENKLQKQDAPISPADKNVKRERELIVRFIASHKVVLSAIRHIPIEVLREIFLFCIQSGKFSISLRLSSVSRRWRDVALSTPELWSQVPKLHVNNATKSKKYISGLKTWLERSGNASLSLFVFAPFKEYKSHPILDIIAEHSERWQHLIIESTCVTIHGLNSVRNRLPRLQTLQLDIWSYSPGISMDAFEFAPRLIDIEIQCLHPPQLRLPWKQIRRYRERCFNGPGAPLSCLSFATNLVHLDLKASHQFPTRVQSHVRLDSLISLRLEAYNQPFAFASILHGFTFPALQELYISSHASNLLIDLMMLISQSSCKLLTLRLDGSFSPGDIRPLLSHVPELKTLQIVDFASQDLEALVYKPGSLPSISRLANLIIRTTPSGSLNTDLLNEVAHSRCYTRSAKNLHPIDPLHSFRIVFPTYRVCREQQAMLEGWNSAVRDTKIDTLVSKWHDCLISSFPQVYYDSLDRDALTNIPASSISKDIQDTFLEMDQFNVRNVNYIYRTGLHIVINELSKMEHLLHLKHGEKGKIIQRRAKELITKWTPQFLADLPKRKWFIRGKYSLVYISEDDGIRKSRDALDIIFGMEDDLHNVELFWPNI
;
A
#
# COMPACT_ATOMS: atom_id res chain seq x y z
N MET A 1 -9.46 -24.19 43.79
CA MET A 1 -10.65 -24.54 42.98
C MET A 1 -10.79 -23.45 41.92
N PRO A 2 -11.02 -23.74 40.62
CA PRO A 2 -11.49 -24.98 40.03
C PRO A 2 -10.42 -25.74 39.23
N SER A 3 -10.64 -27.05 39.16
CA SER A 3 -9.86 -28.09 38.50
C SER A 3 -10.26 -28.21 37.02
N SER A 4 -9.35 -27.92 36.10
CA SER A 4 -9.50 -28.20 34.67
C SER A 4 -8.88 -29.58 34.35
N LEU A 5 -9.74 -30.50 33.92
CA LEU A 5 -9.39 -31.86 33.49
C LEU A 5 -8.54 -31.83 32.21
N HIS A 6 -7.22 -31.94 32.36
CA HIS A 6 -6.35 -32.37 31.27
C HIS A 6 -6.49 -33.89 31.08
N LEU A 7 -7.27 -34.30 30.08
CA LEU A 7 -7.26 -35.67 29.59
C LEU A 7 -6.11 -35.82 28.57
N THR A 8 -5.13 -36.66 28.89
CA THR A 8 -4.04 -37.00 27.96
C THR A 8 -4.55 -37.91 26.84
N GLY A 9 -3.94 -37.87 25.65
CA GLY A 9 -4.35 -38.72 24.50
C GLY A 9 -4.44 -40.22 24.82
N LYS A 10 -3.67 -40.69 25.82
CA LYS A 10 -3.74 -42.05 26.38
C LYS A 10 -5.09 -42.37 27.05
N GLN A 11 -5.74 -41.40 27.67
CA GLN A 11 -7.05 -41.57 28.33
C GLN A 11 -8.23 -41.53 27.35
N LEU A 12 -8.09 -40.81 26.23
CA LEU A 12 -9.03 -40.89 25.10
C LEU A 12 -8.92 -42.24 24.37
N PHE A 13 -7.71 -42.76 24.17
CA PHE A 13 -7.48 -44.07 23.54
C PHE A 13 -8.02 -45.23 24.39
N ASN A 14 -7.87 -45.17 25.73
CA ASN A 14 -8.41 -46.19 26.63
C ASN A 14 -9.96 -46.15 26.75
N ARG A 15 -10.61 -45.00 26.51
CA ARG A 15 -12.08 -44.92 26.41
C ARG A 15 -12.63 -45.45 25.08
N LEU A 16 -11.84 -45.43 24.00
CA LEU A 16 -12.19 -46.02 22.71
C LEU A 16 -12.14 -47.56 22.71
N ARG A 17 -11.43 -48.18 23.66
CA ARG A 17 -11.21 -49.63 23.73
C ARG A 17 -12.46 -50.45 24.08
N LYS A 18 -13.54 -49.84 24.59
CA LYS A 18 -14.74 -50.57 25.04
C LYS A 18 -15.89 -50.68 24.02
N ASN A 19 -15.73 -50.22 22.77
CA ASN A 19 -16.77 -50.33 21.71
C ASN A 19 -16.20 -50.66 20.31
N LEU A 20 -15.12 -51.45 20.21
CA LEU A 20 -14.49 -51.82 18.93
C LEU A 20 -14.90 -53.22 18.47
N SER A 21 -15.95 -53.31 17.65
CA SER A 21 -16.24 -54.51 16.86
C SER A 21 -16.68 -54.22 15.42
N LEU A 22 -16.41 -53.03 14.87
CA LEU A 22 -17.01 -52.60 13.58
C LEU A 22 -16.06 -51.90 12.58
N LEU A 23 -14.85 -51.50 12.95
CA LEU A 23 -13.84 -50.93 12.05
C LEU A 23 -12.49 -51.59 12.32
N PRO A 24 -11.65 -51.85 11.29
CA PRO A 24 -10.30 -52.34 11.53
C PRO A 24 -9.50 -51.30 12.33
N PRO A 25 -8.57 -51.72 13.21
CA PRO A 25 -7.67 -50.78 13.86
C PRO A 25 -6.91 -49.99 12.78
N SER A 26 -6.60 -48.71 13.07
CA SER A 26 -5.78 -47.91 12.17
C SER A 26 -4.47 -48.68 11.87
N PRO A 27 -4.08 -48.82 10.59
CA PRO A 27 -2.84 -49.53 10.23
C PRO A 27 -1.60 -48.76 10.74
N THR A 28 -1.73 -47.45 10.92
CA THR A 28 -0.64 -46.55 11.33
C THR A 28 -1.09 -45.60 12.45
N PRO A 29 -1.39 -46.10 13.66
CA PRO A 29 -1.92 -45.27 14.76
C PRO A 29 -0.98 -44.13 15.15
N HIS A 30 0.33 -44.35 14.98
CA HIS A 30 1.36 -43.37 15.31
C HIS A 30 1.35 -42.15 14.36
N LEU A 31 0.93 -42.30 13.09
CA LEU A 31 0.84 -41.20 12.11
C LEU A 31 -0.41 -40.33 12.28
N LEU A 32 -1.42 -40.82 13.01
CA LEU A 32 -2.61 -40.03 13.36
C LEU A 32 -2.33 -38.98 14.44
N CYS A 33 -1.25 -39.16 15.20
CA CYS A 33 -0.81 -38.23 16.24
C CYS A 33 0.50 -37.51 15.88
N SER A 34 0.99 -37.69 14.66
CA SER A 34 2.20 -37.06 14.16
C SER A 34 1.98 -36.45 12.77
N ASN A 35 2.91 -35.61 12.33
CA ASN A 35 2.97 -35.07 10.96
C ASN A 35 4.15 -35.66 10.18
N ASP A 36 4.64 -36.82 10.61
CA ASP A 36 5.66 -37.58 9.90
C ASP A 36 5.06 -38.14 8.58
N PRO A 37 5.83 -38.20 7.48
CA PRO A 37 5.39 -38.84 6.25
C PRO A 37 5.15 -40.35 6.48
N PRO A 38 4.10 -40.94 5.88
CA PRO A 38 4.05 -42.39 5.75
C PRO A 38 5.18 -42.88 4.83
N THR A 39 5.68 -44.08 5.10
CA THR A 39 6.48 -44.83 4.12
C THR A 39 5.61 -45.36 2.99
N ASP A 40 6.18 -45.74 1.84
CA ASP A 40 5.42 -46.30 0.71
C ASP A 40 4.57 -47.53 1.11
N ALA A 41 5.09 -48.35 2.01
CA ALA A 41 4.39 -49.51 2.55
C ALA A 41 3.21 -49.10 3.46
N GLU A 42 3.42 -48.11 4.32
CA GLU A 42 2.36 -47.55 5.18
C GLU A 42 1.29 -46.82 4.38
N GLU A 43 1.67 -46.08 3.35
CA GLU A 43 0.76 -45.43 2.43
C GLU A 43 -0.14 -46.45 1.74
N SER A 44 0.44 -47.54 1.22
CA SER A 44 -0.32 -48.64 0.63
C SER A 44 -1.34 -49.24 1.61
N LEU A 45 -0.95 -49.42 2.87
CA LEU A 45 -1.85 -49.92 3.93
C LEU A 45 -2.95 -48.91 4.29
N ILE A 46 -2.63 -47.63 4.34
CA ILE A 46 -3.59 -46.55 4.63
C ILE A 46 -4.60 -46.43 3.48
N GLN A 47 -4.14 -46.45 2.23
CA GLN A 47 -5.02 -46.41 1.05
C GLN A 47 -5.96 -47.61 1.02
N ALA A 48 -5.47 -48.82 1.30
CA ALA A 48 -6.30 -50.02 1.42
C ALA A 48 -7.34 -49.89 2.54
N ALA A 49 -6.96 -49.36 3.71
CA ALA A 49 -7.88 -49.13 4.83
C ALA A 49 -8.96 -48.08 4.51
N ILE A 50 -8.61 -47.02 3.79
CA ILE A 50 -9.55 -46.01 3.30
C ILE A 50 -10.55 -46.64 2.33
N LEU A 51 -10.08 -47.41 1.34
CA LEU A 51 -10.94 -48.08 0.36
C LEU A 51 -11.93 -49.05 1.03
N LEU A 52 -11.48 -49.82 2.03
CA LEU A 52 -12.36 -50.70 2.81
C LEU A 52 -13.44 -49.90 3.56
N ALA A 53 -13.06 -48.78 4.18
CA ALA A 53 -13.99 -47.92 4.89
C ALA A 53 -14.99 -47.22 3.94
N GLU A 54 -14.54 -46.75 2.78
CA GLU A 54 -15.37 -46.15 1.74
C GLU A 54 -16.36 -47.17 1.16
N ASN A 55 -15.92 -48.39 0.85
CA ASN A 55 -16.79 -49.48 0.41
C ASN A 55 -17.85 -49.83 1.47
N LYS A 56 -17.48 -49.81 2.76
CA LYS A 56 -18.44 -50.04 3.86
C LYS A 56 -19.45 -48.89 3.97
N LEU A 57 -19.00 -47.65 3.79
CA LEU A 57 -19.86 -46.45 3.78
C LEU A 57 -20.87 -46.51 2.63
N GLN A 58 -20.44 -46.91 1.43
CA GLN A 58 -21.28 -47.02 0.24
C GLN A 58 -22.34 -48.15 0.37
N LYS A 59 -21.99 -49.27 1.01
CA LYS A 59 -22.95 -50.35 1.33
C LYS A 59 -24.04 -49.91 2.33
N GLN A 60 -23.86 -48.78 3.02
CA GLN A 60 -24.81 -48.21 3.98
C GLN A 60 -25.67 -47.06 3.40
N ASP A 61 -25.68 -46.84 2.07
CA ASP A 61 -26.49 -45.80 1.41
C ASP A 61 -27.96 -46.17 1.12
N ALA A 62 -28.48 -47.26 1.72
CA ALA A 62 -29.93 -47.54 1.73
C ALA A 62 -30.68 -46.48 2.56
N PRO A 63 -31.95 -46.13 2.26
CA PRO A 63 -32.69 -45.10 2.97
C PRO A 63 -32.82 -45.41 4.47
N ILE A 64 -32.07 -44.67 5.29
CA ILE A 64 -32.02 -44.83 6.74
C ILE A 64 -33.27 -44.16 7.34
N SER A 65 -34.07 -44.93 8.09
CA SER A 65 -35.16 -44.37 8.89
C SER A 65 -34.59 -43.40 9.95
N PRO A 66 -35.16 -42.19 10.14
CA PRO A 66 -34.64 -41.17 11.05
C PRO A 66 -34.59 -41.59 12.54
N ALA A 67 -35.12 -42.78 12.89
CA ALA A 67 -35.14 -43.32 14.25
C ALA A 67 -33.88 -44.11 14.65
N ASP A 68 -33.02 -44.53 13.72
CA ASP A 68 -31.93 -45.46 14.04
C ASP A 68 -30.62 -44.74 14.44
N LYS A 69 -30.56 -44.34 15.72
CA LYS A 69 -29.42 -43.62 16.32
C LYS A 69 -28.09 -44.38 16.21
N ASN A 70 -28.12 -45.71 16.08
CA ASN A 70 -26.91 -46.53 16.01
C ASN A 70 -26.27 -46.46 14.62
N VAL A 71 -27.06 -46.55 13.55
CA VAL A 71 -26.59 -46.45 12.16
C VAL A 71 -25.98 -45.07 11.89
N LYS A 72 -26.61 -43.99 12.39
CA LYS A 72 -26.06 -42.63 12.27
C LYS A 72 -24.70 -42.48 12.96
N ARG A 73 -24.56 -43.00 14.18
CA ARG A 73 -23.29 -42.98 14.92
C ARG A 73 -22.21 -43.80 14.20
N GLU A 74 -22.56 -44.95 13.63
CA GLU A 74 -21.60 -45.76 12.87
C GLU A 74 -21.11 -45.02 11.63
N ARG A 75 -22.03 -44.39 10.87
CA ARG A 75 -21.68 -43.58 9.69
C ARG A 75 -20.74 -42.43 10.06
N GLU A 76 -21.02 -41.72 11.15
CA GLU A 76 -20.15 -40.64 11.67
C GLU A 76 -18.75 -41.15 12.03
N LEU A 77 -18.63 -42.37 12.60
CA LEU A 77 -17.34 -42.98 12.91
C LEU A 77 -16.56 -43.37 11.65
N ILE A 78 -17.21 -43.95 10.64
CA ILE A 78 -16.59 -44.31 9.36
C ILE A 78 -16.10 -43.05 8.63
N VAL A 79 -16.91 -42.00 8.57
CA VAL A 79 -16.53 -40.72 7.95
C VAL A 79 -15.33 -40.10 8.67
N ARG A 80 -15.33 -40.10 10.00
CA ARG A 80 -14.18 -39.61 10.80
C ARG A 80 -12.91 -40.45 10.56
N PHE A 81 -13.05 -41.76 10.44
CA PHE A 81 -11.93 -42.65 10.12
C PHE A 81 -11.35 -42.34 8.74
N ILE A 82 -12.18 -42.21 7.70
CA ILE A 82 -11.71 -41.86 6.35
C ILE A 82 -11.02 -40.50 6.37
N ALA A 83 -11.64 -39.49 6.97
CA ALA A 83 -11.09 -38.14 7.04
C ALA A 83 -9.73 -38.10 7.75
N SER A 84 -9.58 -38.79 8.89
CA SER A 84 -8.32 -38.80 9.63
C SER A 84 -7.18 -39.48 8.87
N HIS A 85 -7.47 -40.53 8.10
CA HIS A 85 -6.46 -41.23 7.29
C HIS A 85 -6.14 -40.50 5.99
N LYS A 86 -7.10 -39.82 5.35
CA LYS A 86 -6.83 -38.94 4.20
C LYS A 86 -5.89 -37.79 4.56
N VAL A 87 -5.97 -37.26 5.78
CA VAL A 87 -5.03 -36.24 6.28
C VAL A 87 -3.60 -36.79 6.37
N VAL A 88 -3.42 -38.08 6.68
CA VAL A 88 -2.09 -38.72 6.71
C VAL A 88 -1.46 -38.79 5.31
N LEU A 89 -2.28 -38.94 4.27
CA LEU A 89 -1.84 -38.93 2.87
C LEU A 89 -1.74 -37.52 2.26
N SER A 90 -1.88 -36.46 3.07
CA SER A 90 -1.83 -35.10 2.55
C SER A 90 -0.47 -34.78 1.91
N ALA A 91 -0.50 -34.05 0.80
CA ALA A 91 0.71 -33.68 0.04
C ALA A 91 1.74 -32.94 0.91
N ILE A 92 1.30 -32.15 1.89
CA ILE A 92 2.19 -31.38 2.78
C ILE A 92 3.13 -32.26 3.62
N ARG A 93 2.77 -33.53 3.85
CA ARG A 93 3.63 -34.52 4.53
C ARG A 93 4.69 -35.10 3.60
N HIS A 94 4.58 -34.95 2.28
CA HIS A 94 5.52 -35.48 1.31
C HIS A 94 6.45 -34.42 0.70
N ILE A 95 6.19 -33.13 0.95
CA ILE A 95 7.02 -32.03 0.45
C ILE A 95 8.46 -32.21 0.95
N PRO A 96 9.48 -32.25 0.06
CA PRO A 96 10.89 -32.31 0.46
C PRO A 96 11.29 -31.16 1.39
N ILE A 97 12.30 -31.36 2.24
CA ILE A 97 12.70 -30.34 3.24
C ILE A 97 13.19 -29.06 2.57
N GLU A 98 13.79 -29.17 1.39
CA GLU A 98 14.29 -28.06 0.57
C GLU A 98 13.13 -27.18 0.09
N VAL A 99 12.06 -27.81 -0.41
CA VAL A 99 10.86 -27.09 -0.85
C VAL A 99 10.14 -26.47 0.34
N LEU A 100 10.09 -27.18 1.48
CA LEU A 100 9.50 -26.65 2.70
C LEU A 100 10.27 -25.44 3.24
N ARG A 101 11.61 -25.46 3.15
CA ARG A 101 12.48 -24.32 3.47
C ARG A 101 12.17 -23.11 2.59
N GLU A 102 12.07 -23.29 1.27
CA GLU A 102 11.75 -22.20 0.34
C GLU A 102 10.36 -21.59 0.64
N ILE A 103 9.37 -22.43 0.94
CA ILE A 103 8.04 -21.96 1.38
C ILE A 103 8.16 -21.10 2.64
N PHE A 104 8.97 -21.52 3.63
CA PHE A 104 9.17 -20.77 4.87
C PHE A 104 9.86 -19.42 4.61
N LEU A 105 10.86 -19.37 3.74
CA LEU A 105 11.54 -18.12 3.36
C LEU A 105 10.60 -17.16 2.63
N PHE A 106 9.76 -17.68 1.73
CA PHE A 106 8.73 -16.89 1.06
C PHE A 106 7.71 -16.30 2.04
N CYS A 107 7.31 -17.06 3.07
CA CYS A 107 6.44 -16.56 4.13
C CYS A 107 7.04 -15.37 4.90
N ILE A 108 8.36 -15.29 5.06
CA ILE A 108 9.02 -14.16 5.74
C ILE A 108 9.01 -12.90 4.88
N GLN A 109 9.20 -13.02 3.56
CA GLN A 109 9.19 -11.88 2.64
C GLN A 109 7.84 -11.15 2.62
N SER A 110 6.74 -11.83 3.02
CA SER A 110 5.40 -11.24 3.13
C SER A 110 5.18 -10.30 4.34
N GLY A 111 6.22 -10.02 5.15
CA GLY A 111 6.22 -8.91 6.12
C GLY A 111 5.64 -9.18 7.51
N LYS A 112 5.35 -10.44 7.87
CA LYS A 112 4.81 -10.80 9.20
C LYS A 112 5.93 -11.20 10.17
N PHE A 113 6.40 -10.24 10.96
CA PHE A 113 7.26 -10.50 12.13
C PHE A 113 6.58 -11.55 13.04
N SER A 114 7.29 -12.61 13.43
CA SER A 114 6.86 -13.80 14.22
C SER A 114 6.49 -15.09 13.48
N ILE A 115 6.55 -15.14 12.14
CA ILE A 115 6.21 -16.37 11.42
C ILE A 115 7.13 -17.54 11.77
N SER A 116 8.41 -17.29 12.05
CA SER A 116 9.41 -18.32 12.41
C SER A 116 9.00 -19.15 13.62
N LEU A 117 8.45 -18.49 14.67
CA LEU A 117 7.93 -19.20 15.84
C LEU A 117 6.72 -20.06 15.49
N ARG A 118 5.79 -19.52 14.71
CA ARG A 118 4.58 -20.26 14.29
C ARG A 118 4.95 -21.48 13.46
N LEU A 119 5.83 -21.32 12.47
CA LEU A 119 6.33 -22.42 11.64
C LEU A 119 7.00 -23.49 12.51
N SER A 120 7.84 -23.09 13.47
CA SER A 120 8.49 -24.01 14.41
C SER A 120 7.54 -24.68 15.43
N SER A 121 6.26 -24.30 15.47
CA SER A 121 5.25 -24.84 16.39
C SER A 121 4.29 -25.85 15.75
N VAL A 122 4.30 -26.00 14.42
CA VAL A 122 3.34 -26.84 13.69
C VAL A 122 3.59 -28.33 13.89
N SER A 123 4.83 -28.79 13.69
CA SER A 123 5.22 -30.20 13.82
C SER A 123 6.69 -30.33 14.21
N ARG A 124 7.13 -31.53 14.60
CA ARG A 124 8.56 -31.82 14.82
C ARG A 124 9.38 -31.56 13.57
N ARG A 125 8.94 -32.11 12.43
CA ARG A 125 9.57 -31.87 11.13
C ARG A 125 9.70 -30.40 10.76
N TRP A 126 8.63 -29.61 10.92
CA TRP A 126 8.65 -28.19 10.63
C TRP A 126 9.57 -27.43 11.58
N ARG A 127 9.63 -27.85 12.84
CA ARG A 127 10.58 -27.32 13.81
C ARG A 127 12.01 -27.60 13.40
N ASP A 128 12.33 -28.81 12.98
CA ASP A 128 13.70 -29.19 12.58
C ASP A 128 14.14 -28.41 11.34
N VAL A 129 13.25 -28.27 10.34
CA VAL A 129 13.51 -27.43 9.16
C VAL A 129 13.65 -25.96 9.55
N ALA A 130 12.78 -25.44 10.42
CA ALA A 130 12.86 -24.06 10.85
C ALA A 130 14.16 -23.76 11.63
N LEU A 131 14.58 -24.66 12.53
CA LEU A 131 15.81 -24.50 13.32
C LEU A 131 17.08 -24.69 12.49
N SER A 132 17.05 -25.52 11.45
CA SER A 132 18.17 -25.71 10.51
C SER A 132 18.25 -24.67 9.39
N THR A 133 17.34 -23.68 9.38
CA THR A 133 17.32 -22.58 8.40
C THR A 133 17.61 -21.25 9.10
N PRO A 134 18.88 -20.83 9.21
CA PRO A 134 19.26 -19.62 9.96
C PRO A 134 18.64 -18.33 9.40
N GLU A 135 18.39 -18.28 8.09
CA GLU A 135 17.78 -17.13 7.42
C GLU A 135 16.35 -16.86 7.93
N LEU A 136 15.66 -17.86 8.50
CA LEU A 136 14.35 -17.65 9.13
C LEU A 136 14.42 -16.85 10.43
N TRP A 137 15.59 -16.82 11.07
CA TRP A 137 15.82 -16.14 12.34
C TRP A 137 16.59 -14.83 12.15
N SER A 138 16.92 -14.46 10.91
CA SER A 138 17.66 -13.25 10.56
C SER A 138 16.87 -11.96 10.78
N GLN A 139 15.54 -12.03 10.63
CA GLN A 139 14.62 -10.97 11.01
C GLN A 139 14.32 -11.06 12.51
N VAL A 140 15.01 -10.23 13.28
CA VAL A 140 14.82 -10.19 14.73
C VAL A 140 13.49 -9.46 15.03
N PRO A 141 12.63 -10.00 15.91
CA PRO A 141 11.41 -9.32 16.32
C PRO A 141 11.69 -7.92 16.87
N LYS A 142 10.74 -6.99 16.70
CA LYS A 142 10.85 -5.61 17.19
C LYS A 142 11.32 -5.59 18.64
N LEU A 143 12.48 -4.98 18.86
CA LEU A 143 13.18 -4.94 20.14
C LEU A 143 12.74 -3.71 20.91
N HIS A 144 11.85 -3.91 21.89
CA HIS A 144 11.41 -2.84 22.78
C HIS A 144 12.48 -2.62 23.87
N VAL A 145 13.09 -1.44 23.94
CA VAL A 145 14.07 -1.12 24.99
C VAL A 145 13.32 -0.48 26.15
N ASN A 146 13.04 -1.28 27.18
CA ASN A 146 12.38 -0.82 28.41
C ASN A 146 12.65 -1.75 29.60
N ASN A 147 12.19 -1.36 30.79
CA ASN A 147 12.44 -2.15 32.01
C ASN A 147 11.89 -3.59 31.96
N ALA A 148 10.77 -3.85 31.28
CA ALA A 148 10.22 -5.21 31.18
C ALA A 148 11.14 -6.15 30.38
N THR A 149 11.82 -5.59 29.38
CA THR A 149 12.74 -6.35 28.51
C THR A 149 14.13 -6.59 29.11
N LYS A 150 14.41 -6.03 30.30
CA LYS A 150 15.60 -6.39 31.10
C LYS A 150 15.47 -7.76 31.78
N SER A 151 14.29 -8.36 31.78
CA SER A 151 14.05 -9.64 32.45
C SER A 151 14.94 -10.76 31.88
N LYS A 152 15.44 -11.64 32.74
CA LYS A 152 16.29 -12.78 32.35
C LYS A 152 15.65 -13.65 31.25
N LYS A 153 14.33 -13.83 31.31
CA LYS A 153 13.55 -14.59 30.31
C LYS A 153 13.61 -13.95 28.92
N TYR A 154 13.43 -12.62 28.83
CA TYR A 154 13.49 -11.91 27.56
C TYR A 154 14.90 -11.99 26.97
N ILE A 155 15.92 -11.71 27.79
CA ILE A 155 17.32 -11.74 27.39
C ILE A 155 17.75 -13.13 26.91
N SER A 156 17.38 -14.20 27.62
CA SER A 156 17.64 -15.57 27.19
C SER A 156 16.94 -15.89 25.86
N GLY A 157 15.70 -15.42 25.68
CA GLY A 157 14.97 -15.58 24.42
C GLY A 157 15.66 -14.87 23.24
N LEU A 158 16.14 -13.64 23.44
CA LEU A 158 16.88 -12.89 22.42
C LEU A 158 18.19 -13.58 22.04
N LYS A 159 18.97 -14.04 23.03
CA LYS A 159 20.20 -14.81 22.77
C LYS A 159 19.92 -16.07 21.97
N THR A 160 18.91 -16.85 22.37
CA THR A 160 18.48 -18.05 21.64
C THR A 160 18.09 -17.72 20.20
N TRP A 161 17.42 -16.59 19.97
CA TRP A 161 17.05 -16.14 18.63
C TRP A 161 18.29 -15.85 17.77
N LEU A 162 19.24 -15.10 18.33
CA LEU A 162 20.49 -14.72 17.65
C LEU A 162 21.42 -15.91 17.41
N GLU A 163 21.42 -16.90 18.29
CA GLU A 163 22.10 -18.19 18.09
C GLU A 163 21.51 -18.94 16.88
N ARG A 164 20.18 -19.04 16.79
CA ARG A 164 19.49 -19.69 15.66
C ARG A 164 19.72 -18.98 14.32
N SER A 165 19.98 -17.68 14.34
CA SER A 165 20.30 -16.91 13.13
C SER A 165 21.68 -17.25 12.54
N GLY A 166 22.53 -17.99 13.25
CA GLY A 166 23.82 -18.45 12.73
C GLY A 166 24.66 -17.31 12.16
N ASN A 167 25.20 -17.44 10.95
CA ASN A 167 25.96 -16.35 10.29
C ASN A 167 25.12 -15.52 9.30
N ALA A 168 23.79 -15.66 9.34
CA ALA A 168 22.90 -14.90 8.48
C ALA A 168 22.99 -13.39 8.80
N SER A 169 22.80 -12.58 7.76
CA SER A 169 22.75 -11.13 7.90
C SER A 169 21.48 -10.70 8.63
N LEU A 170 21.60 -9.83 9.63
CA LEU A 170 20.49 -9.46 10.51
C LEU A 170 19.74 -8.23 10.02
N SER A 171 18.41 -8.29 10.18
CA SER A 171 17.52 -7.14 10.12
C SER A 171 16.99 -6.83 11.52
N LEU A 172 17.27 -5.63 12.00
CA LEU A 172 16.96 -5.19 13.35
C LEU A 172 16.00 -4.00 13.35
N PHE A 173 15.04 -4.05 14.27
CA PHE A 173 14.20 -2.90 14.62
C PHE A 173 14.34 -2.68 16.13
N VAL A 174 14.97 -1.57 16.52
CA VAL A 174 15.08 -1.12 17.90
C VAL A 174 14.05 -0.01 18.16
N PHE A 175 13.22 -0.20 19.17
CA PHE A 175 12.17 0.74 19.57
C PHE A 175 12.34 1.13 21.03
N ALA A 176 12.72 2.37 21.25
CA ALA A 176 13.06 2.89 22.56
C ALA A 176 12.43 4.28 22.74
N PRO A 177 11.09 4.35 22.75
CA PRO A 177 10.34 5.59 22.83
C PRO A 177 10.35 6.18 24.25
N PHE A 178 10.26 7.51 24.37
CA PHE A 178 9.96 8.23 25.62
C PHE A 178 10.99 8.18 26.76
N LYS A 179 12.09 7.42 26.64
CA LYS A 179 13.19 7.39 27.63
C LYS A 179 14.55 7.27 26.93
N GLU A 180 15.55 7.88 27.55
CA GLU A 180 16.94 7.83 27.10
C GLU A 180 17.67 6.67 27.78
N TYR A 181 18.30 5.81 26.98
CA TYR A 181 19.02 4.64 27.48
C TYR A 181 20.50 4.73 27.07
N LYS A 182 21.36 5.17 27.98
CA LYS A 182 22.82 5.11 27.77
C LYS A 182 23.34 3.68 27.70
N SER A 183 22.72 2.78 28.45
CA SER A 183 22.99 1.35 28.42
C SER A 183 21.71 0.55 28.60
N HIS A 184 21.63 -0.59 27.91
CA HIS A 184 20.55 -1.55 28.07
C HIS A 184 21.03 -2.92 27.58
N PRO A 185 20.74 -4.03 28.30
CA PRO A 185 21.24 -5.35 27.93
C PRO A 185 20.90 -5.78 26.49
N ILE A 186 19.76 -5.34 25.95
CA ILE A 186 19.42 -5.56 24.52
C ILE A 186 20.44 -4.90 23.60
N LEU A 187 20.79 -3.62 23.85
CA LEU A 187 21.72 -2.85 23.02
C LEU A 187 23.11 -3.50 23.05
N ASP A 188 23.53 -3.95 24.23
CA ASP A 188 24.81 -4.66 24.41
C ASP A 188 24.83 -5.96 23.59
N ILE A 189 23.78 -6.79 23.71
CA ILE A 189 23.65 -8.07 22.99
C ILE A 189 23.62 -7.88 21.48
N ILE A 190 22.85 -6.92 20.96
CA ILE A 190 22.81 -6.71 19.51
C ILE A 190 24.15 -6.16 19.00
N ALA A 191 24.82 -5.29 19.77
CA ALA A 191 26.11 -4.71 19.42
C ALA A 191 27.21 -5.77 19.30
N GLU A 192 27.17 -6.83 20.11
CA GLU A 192 28.07 -7.99 19.99
C GLU A 192 28.00 -8.63 18.60
N HIS A 193 26.84 -8.59 17.95
CA HIS A 193 26.58 -9.16 16.62
C HIS A 193 26.57 -8.13 15.48
N SER A 194 27.12 -6.93 15.71
CA SER A 194 27.16 -5.81 14.74
C SER A 194 27.71 -6.18 13.37
N GLU A 195 28.66 -7.11 13.30
CA GLU A 195 29.28 -7.54 12.04
C GLU A 195 28.31 -8.19 11.05
N ARG A 196 27.19 -8.71 11.56
CA ARG A 196 26.14 -9.34 10.77
C ARG A 196 25.03 -8.37 10.38
N TRP A 197 24.99 -7.15 10.90
CA TRP A 197 23.89 -6.22 10.63
C TRP A 197 23.86 -5.83 9.16
N GLN A 198 22.69 -5.96 8.53
CA GLN A 198 22.45 -5.55 7.14
C GLN A 198 21.40 -4.45 7.06
N HIS A 199 20.33 -4.57 7.86
CA HIS A 199 19.26 -3.59 7.93
C HIS A 199 19.05 -3.17 9.39
N LEU A 200 19.08 -1.87 9.65
CA LEU A 200 18.89 -1.33 11.00
C LEU A 200 17.87 -0.21 10.99
N ILE A 201 16.82 -0.36 11.79
CA ILE A 201 15.83 0.68 12.09
C ILE A 201 15.93 0.98 13.58
N ILE A 202 16.11 2.25 13.95
CA ILE A 202 16.08 2.71 15.34
C ILE A 202 15.09 3.86 15.47
N GLU A 203 14.09 3.65 16.32
CA GLU A 203 13.14 4.69 16.76
C GLU A 203 13.45 5.03 18.23
N SER A 204 14.17 6.12 18.49
CA SER A 204 14.62 6.51 19.84
C SER A 204 15.09 7.96 19.97
N THR A 205 15.90 8.25 20.99
CA THR A 205 16.60 9.51 21.22
C THR A 205 18.06 9.42 20.76
N CYS A 206 18.70 10.56 20.51
CA CYS A 206 20.12 10.59 20.13
C CYS A 206 21.04 9.96 21.19
N VAL A 207 20.67 10.02 22.48
CA VAL A 207 21.40 9.41 23.59
C VAL A 207 21.41 7.88 23.47
N THR A 208 20.27 7.27 23.14
CA THR A 208 20.18 5.81 22.98
C THR A 208 20.97 5.33 21.77
N ILE A 209 20.94 6.09 20.67
CA ILE A 209 21.74 5.79 19.47
C ILE A 209 23.24 5.91 19.78
N HIS A 210 23.64 6.95 20.51
CA HIS A 210 25.02 7.11 20.98
C HIS A 210 25.48 5.96 21.88
N GLY A 211 24.56 5.33 22.62
CA GLY A 211 24.84 4.09 23.37
C GLY A 211 25.33 2.92 22.51
N LEU A 212 25.12 2.96 21.18
CA LEU A 212 25.63 1.97 20.23
C LEU A 212 27.02 2.30 19.68
N ASN A 213 27.71 3.32 20.17
CA ASN A 213 29.03 3.70 19.65
C ASN A 213 30.09 2.58 19.70
N SER A 214 29.89 1.54 20.53
CA SER A 214 30.73 0.34 20.55
C SER A 214 30.74 -0.45 19.23
N VAL A 215 29.76 -0.23 18.33
CA VAL A 215 29.69 -0.89 17.02
C VAL A 215 30.53 -0.19 15.94
N ARG A 216 31.14 0.96 16.25
CA ARG A 216 31.98 1.70 15.30
C ARG A 216 33.09 0.79 14.77
N ASN A 217 33.31 0.79 13.45
CA ASN A 217 34.20 -0.13 12.72
C ASN A 217 33.75 -1.60 12.63
N ARG A 218 32.57 -1.96 13.15
CA ARG A 218 32.06 -3.34 13.15
C ARG A 218 30.81 -3.50 12.30
N LEU A 219 30.68 -2.71 11.23
CA LEU A 219 29.50 -2.68 10.35
C LEU A 219 29.82 -3.05 8.88
N PRO A 220 30.51 -4.18 8.59
CA PRO A 220 30.94 -4.54 7.25
C PRO A 220 29.80 -4.91 6.29
N ARG A 221 28.62 -5.27 6.82
CA ARG A 221 27.46 -5.73 6.05
C ARG A 221 26.30 -4.72 6.02
N LEU A 222 26.36 -3.63 6.78
CA LEU A 222 25.25 -2.70 6.93
C LEU A 222 24.97 -2.02 5.59
N GLN A 223 23.75 -2.17 5.08
CA GLN A 223 23.30 -1.65 3.79
C GLN A 223 22.25 -0.54 3.93
N THR A 224 21.35 -0.68 4.91
CA THR A 224 20.28 0.30 5.15
C THR A 224 20.27 0.76 6.60
N LEU A 225 20.17 2.06 6.81
CA LEU A 225 20.07 2.69 8.12
C LEU A 225 18.86 3.62 8.16
N GLN A 226 17.91 3.33 9.03
CA GLN A 226 16.79 4.21 9.31
C GLN A 226 16.85 4.67 10.77
N LEU A 227 16.90 5.98 10.97
CA LEU A 227 16.91 6.61 12.29
C LEU A 227 15.69 7.52 12.42
N ASP A 228 14.88 7.27 13.44
CA ASP A 228 13.80 8.17 13.84
C ASP A 228 14.11 8.69 15.25
N ILE A 229 14.39 9.99 15.34
CA ILE A 229 15.03 10.66 16.47
C ILE A 229 14.08 11.69 17.07
N TRP A 230 13.47 11.34 18.19
CA TRP A 230 12.41 12.17 18.80
C TRP A 230 12.90 13.12 19.89
N SER A 231 14.18 13.06 20.23
CA SER A 231 14.82 13.99 21.17
C SER A 231 16.27 14.20 20.78
N TYR A 232 16.71 15.45 20.85
CA TYR A 232 18.07 15.87 20.59
C TYR A 232 18.67 16.55 21.82
N SER A 233 19.86 16.12 22.20
CA SER A 233 20.70 16.79 23.19
C SER A 233 21.91 17.40 22.48
N PRO A 234 22.12 18.73 22.57
CA PRO A 234 23.28 19.38 21.95
C PRO A 234 24.61 18.75 22.38
N GLY A 235 25.53 18.60 21.43
CA GLY A 235 26.89 18.11 21.70
C GLY A 235 27.08 16.59 21.58
N ILE A 236 26.01 15.83 21.33
CA ILE A 236 26.13 14.39 21.05
C ILE A 236 26.44 14.18 19.57
N SER A 237 27.69 13.79 19.29
CA SER A 237 28.10 13.27 17.99
C SER A 237 27.72 11.79 17.88
N MET A 238 27.13 11.41 16.75
CA MET A 238 26.82 10.02 16.42
C MET A 238 27.77 9.57 15.31
N ASP A 239 28.79 8.81 15.70
CA ASP A 239 29.87 8.33 14.83
C ASP A 239 29.92 6.79 14.73
N ALA A 240 29.00 6.09 15.40
CA ALA A 240 28.81 4.64 15.29
C ALA A 240 28.77 4.14 13.83
N PHE A 241 28.15 4.92 12.93
CA PHE A 241 27.89 4.55 11.54
C PHE A 241 28.89 5.13 10.54
N GLU A 242 29.95 5.80 11.01
CA GLU A 242 30.94 6.46 10.15
C GLU A 242 31.66 5.46 9.23
N PHE A 243 31.96 4.27 9.76
CA PHE A 243 32.68 3.20 9.05
C PHE A 243 31.77 1.99 8.79
N ALA A 244 30.92 2.12 7.78
CA ALA A 244 30.03 1.07 7.30
C ALA A 244 30.17 0.92 5.78
N PRO A 245 31.14 0.15 5.24
CA PRO A 245 31.56 0.20 3.84
C PRO A 245 30.53 -0.27 2.78
N ARG A 246 29.37 -0.75 3.21
CA ARG A 246 28.28 -1.20 2.33
C ARG A 246 26.98 -0.40 2.49
N LEU A 247 27.00 0.65 3.32
CA LEU A 247 25.84 1.49 3.59
C LEU A 247 25.50 2.32 2.36
N ILE A 248 24.32 2.08 1.79
CA ILE A 248 23.87 2.67 0.52
C ILE A 248 22.57 3.47 0.66
N ASP A 249 21.73 3.14 1.65
CA ASP A 249 20.40 3.72 1.82
C ASP A 249 20.23 4.23 3.25
N ILE A 250 19.90 5.51 3.40
CA ILE A 250 19.78 6.18 4.68
C ILE A 250 18.48 6.97 4.73
N GLU A 251 17.68 6.75 5.78
CA GLU A 251 16.52 7.55 6.11
C GLU A 251 16.66 8.10 7.54
N ILE A 252 16.53 9.42 7.67
CA ILE A 252 16.59 10.11 8.96
C ILE A 252 15.29 10.90 9.13
N GLN A 253 14.61 10.66 10.24
CA GLN A 253 13.52 11.49 10.73
C GLN A 253 13.97 12.06 12.07
N CYS A 254 13.89 13.38 12.24
CA CYS A 254 14.39 14.02 13.45
C CYS A 254 13.67 15.32 13.78
N LEU A 255 13.62 15.68 15.06
CA LEU A 255 13.19 17.01 15.47
C LEU A 255 14.23 18.08 15.11
N HIS A 256 15.52 17.76 15.26
CA HIS A 256 16.66 18.62 14.98
C HIS A 256 17.78 17.81 14.31
N PRO A 257 18.61 18.45 13.46
CA PRO A 257 19.59 17.74 12.66
C PRO A 257 20.69 17.16 13.55
N PRO A 258 20.91 15.83 13.52
CA PRO A 258 21.96 15.23 14.29
C PRO A 258 23.34 15.56 13.73
N GLN A 259 24.37 15.63 14.60
CA GLN A 259 25.75 15.53 14.16
C GLN A 259 26.09 14.06 13.83
N LEU A 260 25.65 13.61 12.66
CA LEU A 260 25.82 12.24 12.21
C LEU A 260 27.00 12.15 11.24
N ARG A 261 27.96 11.26 11.53
CA ARG A 261 29.07 10.95 10.62
C ARG A 261 28.72 9.72 9.79
N LEU A 262 28.80 9.87 8.48
CA LEU A 262 28.39 8.85 7.52
C LEU A 262 29.46 8.66 6.43
N PRO A 263 29.54 7.46 5.84
CA PRO A 263 30.40 7.18 4.69
C PRO A 263 29.78 7.75 3.40
N TRP A 264 29.73 9.09 3.26
CA TRP A 264 29.01 9.78 2.20
C TRP A 264 29.32 9.30 0.78
N LYS A 265 30.58 8.95 0.50
CA LYS A 265 31.07 8.58 -0.84
C LYS A 265 30.28 7.45 -1.50
N GLN A 266 29.74 6.50 -0.74
CA GLN A 266 29.07 5.28 -1.23
C GLN A 266 27.54 5.33 -1.15
N ILE A 267 26.99 6.36 -0.49
CA ILE A 267 25.55 6.51 -0.31
C ILE A 267 24.91 6.75 -1.68
N ARG A 268 23.83 6.01 -1.97
CA ARG A 268 23.04 6.14 -3.19
C ARG A 268 21.69 6.79 -2.94
N ARG A 269 21.11 6.58 -1.76
CA ARG A 269 19.84 7.20 -1.34
C ARG A 269 20.00 7.86 0.02
N TYR A 270 19.61 9.12 0.10
CA TYR A 270 19.57 9.88 1.34
C TYR A 270 18.23 10.57 1.47
N ARG A 271 17.50 10.24 2.54
CA ARG A 271 16.25 10.87 2.91
C ARG A 271 16.38 11.50 4.30
N GLU A 272 15.96 12.75 4.41
CA GLU A 272 15.94 13.47 5.69
C GLU A 272 14.61 14.21 5.87
N ARG A 273 13.96 14.01 7.02
CA ARG A 273 12.75 14.70 7.44
C ARG A 273 12.97 15.37 8.78
N CYS A 274 13.09 16.70 8.78
CA CYS A 274 13.32 17.52 9.97
C CYS A 274 12.07 18.33 10.34
N PHE A 275 11.48 18.08 11.51
CA PHE A 275 10.18 18.67 11.88
C PHE A 275 10.27 20.06 12.54
N ASN A 276 11.29 20.32 13.38
CA ASN A 276 11.37 21.54 14.22
C ASN A 276 12.73 22.26 14.10
N GLY A 277 13.47 22.06 13.01
CA GLY A 277 14.77 22.68 12.82
C GLY A 277 15.20 22.76 11.37
N PRO A 278 16.31 23.47 11.08
CA PRO A 278 16.96 23.33 9.79
C PRO A 278 17.37 21.86 9.62
N GLY A 279 17.33 21.31 8.40
CA GLY A 279 17.91 19.98 8.19
C GLY A 279 19.45 20.00 8.33
N ALA A 280 20.08 18.85 8.09
CA ALA A 280 21.52 18.69 8.18
C ALA A 280 22.23 19.69 7.25
N PRO A 281 23.41 20.20 7.65
CA PRO A 281 24.17 21.12 6.82
C PRO A 281 24.44 20.49 5.44
N LEU A 282 24.04 21.18 4.36
CA LEU A 282 24.19 20.68 2.99
C LEU A 282 25.64 20.46 2.56
N SER A 283 26.62 20.99 3.30
CA SER A 283 28.05 20.78 3.06
C SER A 283 28.44 19.29 3.10
N CYS A 284 27.71 18.45 3.84
CA CYS A 284 27.95 17.02 3.86
C CYS A 284 27.70 16.34 2.51
N LEU A 285 26.78 16.88 1.70
CA LEU A 285 26.44 16.34 0.38
C LEU A 285 27.58 16.51 -0.63
N SER A 286 28.53 17.43 -0.39
CA SER A 286 29.73 17.57 -1.23
C SER A 286 30.59 16.30 -1.28
N PHE A 287 30.47 15.43 -0.26
CA PHE A 287 31.17 14.14 -0.20
C PHE A 287 30.35 13.00 -0.84
N ALA A 288 29.08 13.22 -1.21
CA ALA A 288 28.14 12.21 -1.66
C ALA A 288 28.14 12.02 -3.18
N THR A 289 29.32 11.80 -3.77
CA THR A 289 29.52 11.76 -5.24
C THR A 289 28.72 10.68 -6.00
N ASN A 290 28.30 9.59 -5.33
CA ASN A 290 27.51 8.50 -5.92
C ASN A 290 26.01 8.60 -5.57
N LEU A 291 25.55 9.72 -5.03
CA LEU A 291 24.16 9.92 -4.65
C LEU A 291 23.26 9.93 -5.89
N VAL A 292 22.22 9.09 -5.86
CA VAL A 292 21.25 8.92 -6.95
C VAL A 292 19.90 9.53 -6.60
N HIS A 293 19.48 9.39 -5.34
CA HIS A 293 18.21 9.92 -4.85
C HIS A 293 18.43 10.78 -3.59
N LEU A 294 17.95 12.01 -3.63
CA LEU A 294 17.98 12.96 -2.52
C LEU A 294 16.56 13.41 -2.19
N ASP A 295 16.14 13.21 -0.95
CA ASP A 295 14.81 13.56 -0.45
C ASP A 295 14.95 14.35 0.85
N LEU A 296 14.68 15.65 0.81
CA LEU A 296 14.86 16.56 1.93
C LEU A 296 13.54 17.24 2.26
N LYS A 297 13.08 17.05 3.49
CA LYS A 297 11.91 17.70 4.05
C LYS A 297 12.27 18.46 5.32
N ALA A 298 12.00 19.76 5.38
CA ALA A 298 12.37 20.59 6.52
C ALA A 298 11.33 21.68 6.82
N SER A 299 11.26 22.14 8.07
CA SER A 299 10.38 23.25 8.48
C SER A 299 11.06 24.61 8.45
N HIS A 300 12.38 24.62 8.23
CA HIS A 300 13.20 25.83 8.14
C HIS A 300 14.21 25.71 7.00
N GLN A 301 14.78 26.86 6.59
CA GLN A 301 15.84 26.91 5.59
C GLN A 301 17.05 26.06 6.00
N PHE A 302 17.62 25.34 5.03
CA PHE A 302 18.86 24.60 5.25
C PHE A 302 20.04 25.56 5.45
N PRO A 303 20.98 25.27 6.37
CA PRO A 303 22.09 26.18 6.66
C PRO A 303 22.96 26.42 5.41
N THR A 304 23.19 27.69 5.08
CA THR A 304 23.81 28.18 3.83
C THR A 304 25.34 28.02 3.73
N ARG A 305 25.98 27.26 4.64
CA ARG A 305 27.45 27.13 4.67
C ARG A 305 28.02 26.18 3.59
N VAL A 306 27.56 26.30 2.35
CA VAL A 306 28.23 25.69 1.21
C VAL A 306 29.26 26.70 0.71
N GLN A 307 30.53 26.51 1.06
CA GLN A 307 31.60 27.44 0.71
C GLN A 307 31.97 27.39 -0.78
N SER A 308 31.58 26.34 -1.49
CA SER A 308 31.94 26.06 -2.88
C SER A 308 30.79 25.38 -3.62
N HIS A 309 30.56 25.73 -4.88
CA HIS A 309 29.55 25.08 -5.72
C HIS A 309 29.74 23.56 -5.79
N VAL A 310 28.69 22.79 -5.51
CA VAL A 310 28.75 21.32 -5.44
C VAL A 310 28.13 20.69 -6.68
N ARG A 311 28.83 19.76 -7.31
CA ARG A 311 28.33 19.03 -8.47
C ARG A 311 28.05 17.58 -8.10
N LEU A 312 26.81 17.12 -8.34
CA LEU A 312 26.41 15.72 -8.12
C LEU A 312 26.02 15.08 -9.47
N ASP A 313 27.00 14.45 -10.11
CA ASP A 313 26.85 13.89 -11.47
C ASP A 313 25.92 12.68 -11.57
N SER A 314 25.69 11.97 -10.45
CA SER A 314 24.88 10.74 -10.44
C SER A 314 23.43 10.96 -9.97
N LEU A 315 23.05 12.18 -9.59
CA LEU A 315 21.75 12.45 -8.99
C LEU A 315 20.65 12.42 -10.05
N ILE A 316 19.75 11.45 -9.96
CA ILE A 316 18.63 11.24 -10.90
C ILE A 316 17.35 11.86 -10.35
N SER A 317 17.14 11.80 -9.03
CA SER A 317 15.91 12.25 -8.38
C SER A 317 16.22 13.21 -7.23
N LEU A 318 15.57 14.37 -7.26
CA LEU A 318 15.60 15.39 -6.21
C LEU A 318 14.19 15.69 -5.72
N ARG A 319 13.97 15.52 -4.41
CA ARG A 319 12.72 15.86 -3.71
C ARG A 319 13.01 16.86 -2.61
N LEU A 320 12.35 18.01 -2.65
CA LEU A 320 12.46 19.11 -1.68
C LEU A 320 11.09 19.50 -1.16
N GLU A 321 10.90 19.55 0.15
CA GLU A 321 9.58 19.72 0.75
C GLU A 321 9.63 20.59 2.01
N ALA A 322 8.83 21.65 2.05
CA ALA A 322 8.77 22.58 3.17
C ALA A 322 7.54 22.28 4.05
N TYR A 323 7.70 22.12 5.36
CA TYR A 323 6.56 21.98 6.29
C TYR A 323 5.85 23.33 6.45
N ASN A 324 4.78 23.57 5.69
CA ASN A 324 3.81 24.65 5.92
C ASN A 324 4.39 26.08 6.04
N GLN A 325 5.62 26.33 5.58
CA GLN A 325 6.32 27.61 5.70
C GLN A 325 6.84 28.09 4.34
N PRO A 326 6.72 29.39 4.01
CA PRO A 326 7.10 29.94 2.71
C PRO A 326 8.60 30.26 2.66
N PHE A 327 9.47 29.26 2.88
CA PHE A 327 10.91 29.47 2.75
C PHE A 327 11.46 28.86 1.46
N ALA A 328 12.46 29.55 0.90
CA ALA A 328 13.12 29.14 -0.32
C ALA A 328 14.16 28.04 -0.08
N PHE A 329 14.33 27.16 -1.07
CA PHE A 329 15.41 26.18 -1.13
C PHE A 329 16.68 26.76 -1.79
N ALA A 330 16.87 28.08 -1.78
CA ALA A 330 17.96 28.77 -2.46
C ALA A 330 19.34 28.16 -2.20
N SER A 331 19.64 27.74 -0.96
CA SER A 331 20.90 27.10 -0.57
C SER A 331 21.25 25.88 -1.43
N ILE A 332 20.25 25.05 -1.77
CA ILE A 332 20.45 23.86 -2.62
C ILE A 332 20.22 24.17 -4.10
N LEU A 333 19.27 25.05 -4.44
CA LEU A 333 18.96 25.38 -5.84
C LEU A 333 20.05 26.24 -6.51
N HIS A 334 20.78 27.05 -5.75
CA HIS A 334 21.87 27.90 -6.29
C HIS A 334 23.25 27.30 -6.05
N GLY A 335 23.44 26.55 -4.97
CA GLY A 335 24.74 26.03 -4.57
C GLY A 335 25.13 24.70 -5.23
N PHE A 336 24.24 24.11 -6.03
CA PHE A 336 24.43 22.78 -6.61
C PHE A 336 24.15 22.70 -8.10
N THR A 337 24.81 21.76 -8.77
CA THR A 337 24.53 21.34 -10.15
C THR A 337 24.20 19.85 -10.20
N PHE A 338 23.13 19.49 -10.90
CA PHE A 338 22.60 18.12 -11.04
C PHE A 338 22.47 17.69 -12.52
N PRO A 339 23.57 17.36 -13.21
CA PRO A 339 23.58 17.10 -14.66
C PRO A 339 22.71 15.93 -15.11
N ALA A 340 22.63 14.88 -14.29
CA ALA A 340 21.86 13.66 -14.58
C ALA A 340 20.40 13.72 -14.07
N LEU A 341 19.95 14.86 -13.55
CA LEU A 341 18.63 15.00 -12.94
C LEU A 341 17.52 14.75 -13.97
N GLN A 342 16.63 13.83 -13.64
CA GLN A 342 15.46 13.46 -14.46
C GLN A 342 14.15 13.66 -13.72
N GLU A 343 14.15 13.56 -12.39
CA GLU A 343 12.96 13.68 -11.56
C GLU A 343 13.14 14.79 -10.53
N LEU A 344 12.27 15.79 -10.58
CA LEU A 344 12.27 16.91 -9.65
C LEU A 344 10.89 17.04 -8.99
N TYR A 345 10.87 16.99 -7.68
CA TYR A 345 9.72 17.30 -6.85
C TYR A 345 10.06 18.46 -5.93
N ILE A 346 9.25 19.52 -5.96
CA ILE A 346 9.35 20.61 -5.00
C ILE A 346 7.98 20.98 -4.45
N SER A 347 7.87 21.03 -3.12
CA SER A 347 6.74 21.62 -2.39
C SER A 347 7.24 22.80 -1.54
N SER A 348 6.89 24.03 -1.95
CA SER A 348 7.24 25.28 -1.25
C SER A 348 6.35 26.44 -1.69
N HIS A 349 6.01 27.33 -0.74
CA HIS A 349 5.28 28.57 -0.99
C HIS A 349 6.20 29.80 -1.10
N ALA A 350 7.49 29.60 -1.41
CA ALA A 350 8.42 30.70 -1.63
C ALA A 350 8.13 31.45 -2.94
N SER A 351 8.09 32.78 -2.89
CA SER A 351 7.76 33.62 -4.05
C SER A 351 8.78 33.55 -5.20
N ASN A 352 10.04 33.28 -4.89
CA ASN A 352 11.13 33.20 -5.86
C ASN A 352 11.37 31.79 -6.42
N LEU A 353 10.54 30.80 -6.06
CA LEU A 353 10.76 29.38 -6.39
C LEU A 353 10.95 29.14 -7.90
N LEU A 354 10.10 29.73 -8.73
CA LEU A 354 10.17 29.52 -10.19
C LEU A 354 11.46 30.07 -10.80
N ILE A 355 11.94 31.20 -10.29
CA ILE A 355 13.21 31.81 -10.72
C ILE A 355 14.38 30.91 -10.31
N ASP A 356 14.38 30.43 -9.06
CA ASP A 356 15.40 29.52 -8.55
C ASP A 356 15.47 28.21 -9.35
N LEU A 357 14.30 27.69 -9.74
CA LEU A 357 14.18 26.49 -10.57
C LEU A 357 14.76 26.68 -11.98
N MET A 358 14.40 27.78 -12.66
CA MET A 358 14.92 28.08 -14.00
C MET A 358 16.45 28.24 -13.97
N MET A 359 16.99 28.88 -12.92
CA MET A 359 18.43 28.98 -12.72
C MET A 359 19.08 27.62 -12.52
N LEU A 360 18.52 26.77 -11.65
CA LEU A 360 19.03 25.41 -11.42
C LEU A 360 19.06 24.58 -12.71
N ILE A 361 17.96 24.61 -13.48
CA ILE A 361 17.81 23.84 -14.72
C ILE A 361 18.84 24.32 -15.76
N SER A 362 18.98 25.64 -15.91
CA SER A 362 19.94 26.24 -16.83
C SER A 362 21.38 25.90 -16.44
N GLN A 363 21.73 26.05 -15.16
CA GLN A 363 23.06 25.73 -14.63
C GLN A 363 23.38 24.24 -14.74
N SER A 364 22.38 23.37 -14.53
CA SER A 364 22.59 21.93 -14.56
C SER A 364 22.58 21.33 -15.95
N SER A 365 21.94 22.01 -16.93
CA SER A 365 21.71 21.48 -18.28
C SER A 365 21.10 20.08 -18.27
N CYS A 366 20.25 19.81 -17.29
CA CYS A 366 19.67 18.50 -17.04
C CYS A 366 18.49 18.21 -17.98
N LYS A 367 18.23 16.92 -18.23
CA LYS A 367 17.11 16.47 -19.08
C LYS A 367 15.96 16.01 -18.21
N LEU A 368 15.20 16.97 -17.71
CA LEU A 368 14.09 16.67 -16.81
C LEU A 368 12.96 15.94 -17.53
N LEU A 369 12.59 14.77 -17.00
CA LEU A 369 11.51 13.91 -17.52
C LEU A 369 10.25 14.00 -16.66
N THR A 370 10.40 14.20 -15.35
CA THR A 370 9.31 14.31 -14.39
C THR A 370 9.48 15.57 -13.56
N LEU A 371 8.45 16.42 -13.55
CA LEU A 371 8.39 17.65 -12.76
C LEU A 371 7.12 17.63 -11.92
N ARG A 372 7.27 17.81 -10.62
CA ARG A 372 6.18 17.90 -9.65
C ARG A 372 6.32 19.18 -8.85
N LEU A 373 5.32 20.05 -8.94
CA LEU A 373 5.32 21.37 -8.29
C LEU A 373 4.10 21.51 -7.39
N ASP A 374 4.38 21.87 -6.15
CA ASP A 374 3.38 22.15 -5.12
C ASP A 374 3.76 23.49 -4.47
N GLY A 375 2.84 24.44 -4.52
CA GLY A 375 3.11 25.83 -4.17
C GLY A 375 2.02 26.75 -4.68
N SER A 376 2.20 28.04 -4.40
CA SER A 376 1.28 29.08 -4.86
C SER A 376 1.94 29.87 -5.99
N PHE A 377 1.39 29.77 -7.19
CA PHE A 377 1.92 30.40 -8.40
C PHE A 377 0.94 31.44 -8.92
N SER A 378 1.43 32.59 -9.39
CA SER A 378 0.56 33.56 -10.04
C SER A 378 0.23 33.08 -11.46
N PRO A 379 -0.95 33.43 -11.98
CA PRO A 379 -1.33 33.03 -13.33
C PRO A 379 -0.34 33.54 -14.39
N GLY A 380 0.24 32.62 -15.17
CA GLY A 380 1.19 32.91 -16.24
C GLY A 380 2.67 32.70 -15.87
N ASP A 381 2.98 32.52 -14.58
CA ASP A 381 4.37 32.42 -14.10
C ASP A 381 5.03 31.07 -14.45
N ILE A 382 4.26 30.04 -14.75
CA ILE A 382 4.77 28.69 -15.03
C ILE A 382 5.20 28.56 -16.50
N ARG A 383 4.60 29.33 -17.42
CA ARG A 383 4.95 29.30 -18.86
C ARG A 383 6.46 29.42 -19.13
N PRO A 384 7.21 30.36 -18.53
CA PRO A 384 8.66 30.46 -18.70
C PRO A 384 9.42 29.23 -18.19
N LEU A 385 8.96 28.61 -17.09
CA LEU A 385 9.60 27.38 -16.60
C LEU A 385 9.43 26.23 -17.60
N LEU A 386 8.25 26.08 -18.20
CA LEU A 386 7.96 25.01 -19.17
C LEU A 386 8.84 25.09 -20.43
N SER A 387 9.25 26.29 -20.86
CA SER A 387 10.15 26.43 -22.01
C SER A 387 11.58 25.96 -21.72
N HIS A 388 12.00 25.89 -20.45
CA HIS A 388 13.31 25.39 -20.03
C HIS A 388 13.35 23.84 -19.92
N VAL A 389 12.21 23.15 -20.02
CA VAL A 389 12.11 21.69 -19.85
C VAL A 389 11.38 21.01 -21.04
N PRO A 390 11.89 21.12 -22.27
CA PRO A 390 11.19 20.61 -23.47
C PRO A 390 11.06 19.08 -23.52
N GLU A 391 11.89 18.35 -22.76
CA GLU A 391 11.94 16.88 -22.70
C GLU A 391 10.95 16.27 -21.70
N LEU A 392 10.14 17.10 -21.05
CA LEU A 392 9.25 16.68 -19.97
C LEU A 392 8.19 15.69 -20.46
N LYS A 393 8.11 14.55 -19.79
CA LYS A 393 7.12 13.48 -20.05
C LYS A 393 5.99 13.47 -19.04
N THR A 394 6.28 13.84 -17.79
CA THR A 394 5.31 13.83 -16.69
C THR A 394 5.32 15.17 -15.97
N LEU A 395 4.16 15.83 -15.93
CA LEU A 395 3.94 17.07 -15.18
C LEU A 395 2.86 16.83 -14.13
N GLN A 396 3.20 17.12 -12.87
CA GLN A 396 2.23 17.18 -11.77
C GLN A 396 2.27 18.57 -11.15
N ILE A 397 1.10 19.20 -11.01
CA ILE A 397 1.02 20.57 -10.51
C ILE A 397 -0.24 20.81 -9.69
N VAL A 398 -0.13 21.64 -8.66
CA VAL A 398 -1.26 22.09 -7.83
C VAL A 398 -1.82 23.41 -8.39
N ASP A 399 -3.15 23.52 -8.48
CA ASP A 399 -3.92 24.70 -8.90
C ASP A 399 -3.41 25.35 -10.20
N PHE A 400 -3.40 24.55 -11.28
CA PHE A 400 -2.87 25.00 -12.56
C PHE A 400 -3.72 26.11 -13.19
N ALA A 401 -3.18 27.33 -13.27
CA ALA A 401 -3.90 28.49 -13.76
C ALA A 401 -4.25 28.39 -15.26
N SER A 402 -5.36 29.01 -15.66
CA SER A 402 -5.85 28.99 -17.06
C SER A 402 -4.81 29.52 -18.03
N GLN A 403 -4.16 30.63 -17.67
CA GLN A 403 -3.10 31.22 -18.47
C GLN A 403 -2.00 30.19 -18.71
N ASP A 404 -1.47 29.51 -17.70
CA ASP A 404 -0.41 28.52 -17.93
C ASP A 404 -0.90 27.29 -18.70
N LEU A 405 -2.15 26.87 -18.48
CA LEU A 405 -2.76 25.73 -19.15
C LEU A 405 -2.92 25.94 -20.67
N GLU A 406 -3.16 27.18 -21.13
CA GLU A 406 -3.20 27.51 -22.57
C GLU A 406 -1.91 27.12 -23.31
N ALA A 407 -0.76 27.14 -22.64
CA ALA A 407 0.53 26.76 -23.25
C ALA A 407 0.61 25.26 -23.57
N LEU A 408 -0.31 24.45 -23.03
CA LEU A 408 -0.40 23.01 -23.33
C LEU A 408 -1.31 22.71 -24.51
N VAL A 409 -2.17 23.63 -24.94
CA VAL A 409 -3.09 23.41 -26.05
C VAL A 409 -2.30 23.31 -27.36
N TYR A 410 -2.53 22.24 -28.13
CA TYR A 410 -1.95 22.14 -29.46
C TYR A 410 -2.80 22.92 -30.47
N LYS A 411 -2.20 23.95 -31.09
CA LYS A 411 -2.81 24.70 -32.19
C LYS A 411 -2.05 24.44 -33.49
N PRO A 412 -2.73 24.12 -34.60
CA PRO A 412 -2.07 23.91 -35.89
C PRO A 412 -1.21 25.13 -36.27
N GLY A 413 0.09 24.90 -36.51
CA GLY A 413 1.06 25.96 -36.84
C GLY A 413 1.91 26.47 -35.66
N SER A 414 1.61 26.08 -34.41
CA SER A 414 2.45 26.39 -33.24
C SER A 414 2.72 25.15 -32.40
N LEU A 415 3.99 24.86 -32.11
CA LEU A 415 4.35 23.78 -31.21
C LEU A 415 4.16 24.21 -29.75
N PRO A 416 3.49 23.40 -28.90
CA PRO A 416 3.38 23.69 -27.47
C PRO A 416 4.75 23.57 -26.80
N SER A 417 4.95 24.29 -25.68
CA SER A 417 6.24 24.36 -24.97
C SER A 417 6.77 22.99 -24.51
N ILE A 418 5.88 22.03 -24.28
CA ILE A 418 6.21 20.65 -23.88
C ILE A 418 5.53 19.62 -24.79
N SER A 419 6.08 19.48 -26.00
CA SER A 419 5.57 18.56 -27.03
C SER A 419 5.68 17.08 -26.67
N ARG A 420 6.57 16.71 -25.72
CA ARG A 420 6.79 15.32 -25.27
C ARG A 420 5.96 14.89 -24.06
N LEU A 421 5.11 15.78 -23.55
CA LEU A 421 4.28 15.50 -22.37
C LEU A 421 3.31 14.35 -22.64
N ALA A 422 3.46 13.28 -21.87
CA ALA A 422 2.66 12.06 -21.95
C ALA A 422 1.72 11.89 -20.74
N ASN A 423 2.08 12.44 -19.57
CA ASN A 423 1.29 12.34 -18.35
C ASN A 423 1.10 13.72 -17.71
N LEU A 424 -0.14 14.13 -17.50
CA LEU A 424 -0.51 15.37 -16.82
C LEU A 424 -1.39 15.04 -15.63
N ILE A 425 -0.97 15.47 -14.44
CA ILE A 425 -1.72 15.33 -13.19
C ILE A 425 -1.94 16.72 -12.60
N ILE A 426 -3.17 17.19 -12.61
CA ILE A 426 -3.54 18.47 -11.98
C ILE A 426 -4.17 18.17 -10.62
N ARG A 427 -3.62 18.70 -9.55
CA ARG A 427 -4.22 18.65 -8.21
C ARG A 427 -4.93 19.96 -7.92
N THR A 428 -6.09 19.90 -7.31
CA THR A 428 -6.84 21.10 -6.92
C THR A 428 -6.88 21.25 -5.41
N THR A 429 -6.72 22.47 -4.91
CA THR A 429 -7.07 22.80 -3.53
C THR A 429 -8.56 23.11 -3.41
N PRO A 430 -9.15 23.14 -2.19
CA PRO A 430 -10.55 23.51 -2.00
C PRO A 430 -10.93 24.90 -2.53
N SER A 431 -9.95 25.81 -2.66
CA SER A 431 -10.11 27.16 -3.18
C SER A 431 -9.82 27.30 -4.69
N GLY A 432 -9.27 26.26 -5.32
CA GLY A 432 -8.86 26.29 -6.72
C GLY A 432 -10.06 26.34 -7.67
N SER A 433 -10.09 27.31 -8.59
CA SER A 433 -11.07 27.38 -9.67
C SER A 433 -10.51 26.74 -10.95
N LEU A 434 -11.24 25.79 -11.54
CA LEU A 434 -10.86 25.17 -12.80
C LEU A 434 -11.60 25.81 -13.97
N ASN A 435 -10.88 26.07 -15.07
CA ASN A 435 -11.50 26.40 -16.36
C ASN A 435 -11.79 25.12 -17.13
N THR A 436 -13.03 24.63 -17.02
CA THR A 436 -13.45 23.36 -17.63
C THR A 436 -13.40 23.36 -19.15
N ASP A 437 -13.66 24.51 -19.79
CA ASP A 437 -13.63 24.64 -21.24
C ASP A 437 -12.19 24.47 -21.76
N LEU A 438 -11.24 25.12 -21.10
CA LEU A 438 -9.82 25.00 -21.44
C LEU A 438 -9.26 23.60 -21.15
N LEU A 439 -9.67 22.97 -20.04
CA LEU A 439 -9.30 21.58 -19.75
C LEU A 439 -9.80 20.63 -20.85
N ASN A 440 -11.03 20.83 -21.32
CA ASN A 440 -11.58 20.09 -22.44
C ASN A 440 -10.79 20.39 -23.73
N GLU A 441 -10.41 21.63 -24.00
CA GLU A 441 -9.60 22.01 -25.17
C GLU A 441 -8.20 21.33 -25.15
N VAL A 442 -7.53 21.29 -24.00
CA VAL A 442 -6.26 20.56 -23.82
C VAL A 442 -6.47 19.07 -24.11
N ALA A 443 -7.51 18.47 -23.54
CA ALA A 443 -7.78 17.06 -23.73
C ALA A 443 -8.09 16.71 -25.20
N HIS A 444 -8.94 17.49 -25.87
CA HIS A 444 -9.26 17.27 -27.29
C HIS A 444 -8.04 17.44 -28.20
N SER A 445 -7.17 18.41 -27.91
CA SER A 445 -6.02 18.70 -28.74
C SER A 445 -4.85 17.73 -28.54
N ARG A 446 -4.75 17.05 -27.39
CA ARG A 446 -3.59 16.21 -27.04
C ARG A 446 -3.89 14.75 -26.69
N CYS A 447 -5.09 14.39 -26.26
CA CYS A 447 -5.45 13.01 -25.89
C CYS A 447 -6.04 12.26 -27.10
N TYR A 448 -5.20 11.93 -28.07
CA TYR A 448 -5.58 11.14 -29.26
C TYR A 448 -4.73 9.86 -29.37
N THR A 449 -5.21 8.86 -30.11
CA THR A 449 -4.43 7.67 -30.43
C THR A 449 -3.64 7.87 -31.71
N ARG A 450 -2.34 7.55 -31.69
CA ARG A 450 -1.50 7.57 -32.89
C ARG A 450 -1.96 6.47 -33.85
N SER A 451 -2.47 6.87 -35.00
CA SER A 451 -2.77 6.00 -36.14
C SER A 451 -1.69 6.18 -37.20
N ALA A 452 -1.39 5.12 -37.98
CA ALA A 452 -0.45 5.17 -39.11
C ALA A 452 -0.83 6.24 -40.17
N LYS A 453 -2.05 6.79 -40.12
CA LYS A 453 -2.55 7.85 -41.02
C LYS A 453 -2.34 9.28 -40.50
N ASN A 454 -2.06 9.47 -39.20
CA ASN A 454 -1.96 10.79 -38.56
C ASN A 454 -0.62 10.93 -37.80
N LEU A 455 0.43 11.35 -38.51
CA LEU A 455 1.70 11.74 -37.91
C LEU A 455 1.55 13.14 -37.31
N HIS A 456 1.18 13.21 -36.03
CA HIS A 456 1.24 14.45 -35.27
C HIS A 456 2.68 14.77 -34.86
N PRO A 457 3.09 16.05 -34.87
CA PRO A 457 4.45 16.47 -34.50
C PRO A 457 4.73 16.43 -32.99
N ILE A 458 3.73 16.10 -32.18
CA ILE A 458 3.80 16.05 -30.71
C ILE A 458 3.48 14.64 -30.21
N ASP A 459 3.92 14.31 -29.00
CA ASP A 459 3.49 13.10 -28.31
C ASP A 459 2.08 13.29 -27.73
N PRO A 460 1.21 12.26 -27.86
CA PRO A 460 -0.11 12.30 -27.27
C PRO A 460 -0.02 12.26 -25.75
N LEU A 461 -0.97 12.94 -25.11
CA LEU A 461 -1.16 12.86 -23.67
C LEU A 461 -1.85 11.52 -23.37
N HIS A 462 -1.07 10.51 -23.01
CA HIS A 462 -1.53 9.17 -22.67
C HIS A 462 -2.32 9.12 -21.37
N SER A 463 -1.98 9.99 -20.40
CA SER A 463 -2.70 10.10 -19.14
C SER A 463 -2.98 11.57 -18.84
N PHE A 464 -4.26 11.91 -18.70
CA PHE A 464 -4.69 13.21 -18.19
C PHE A 464 -5.60 12.98 -16.99
N ARG A 465 -5.07 13.29 -15.80
CA ARG A 465 -5.74 13.09 -14.52
C ARG A 465 -5.91 14.42 -13.79
N ILE A 466 -7.06 14.60 -13.16
CA ILE A 466 -7.32 15.69 -12.23
C ILE A 466 -7.67 15.07 -10.87
N VAL A 467 -7.02 15.52 -9.81
CA VAL A 467 -7.19 15.02 -8.44
C VAL A 467 -7.77 16.11 -7.57
N PHE A 468 -8.84 15.77 -6.85
CA PHE A 468 -9.67 16.68 -6.07
C PHE A 468 -9.57 16.40 -4.57
N PRO A 469 -9.79 17.40 -3.70
CA PRO A 469 -9.65 17.26 -2.26
C PRO A 469 -10.74 16.36 -1.65
N THR A 470 -11.91 16.27 -2.29
CA THR A 470 -13.02 15.45 -1.82
C THR A 470 -13.75 14.78 -2.99
N TYR A 471 -14.39 13.64 -2.70
CA TYR A 471 -15.24 12.96 -3.67
C TYR A 471 -16.40 13.84 -4.17
N ARG A 472 -16.97 14.68 -3.29
CA ARG A 472 -18.05 15.61 -3.66
C ARG A 472 -17.58 16.59 -4.73
N VAL A 473 -16.43 17.23 -4.52
CA VAL A 473 -15.85 18.17 -5.48
C VAL A 473 -15.53 17.45 -6.79
N CYS A 474 -14.96 16.25 -6.73
CA CYS A 474 -14.68 15.41 -7.91
C CYS A 474 -15.94 15.22 -8.78
N ARG A 475 -17.07 14.85 -8.19
CA ARG A 475 -18.35 14.68 -8.90
C ARG A 475 -18.92 15.99 -9.46
N GLU A 476 -18.89 17.06 -8.68
CA GLU A 476 -19.37 18.37 -9.11
C GLU A 476 -18.57 18.86 -10.34
N GLN A 477 -17.27 18.64 -10.33
CA GLN A 477 -16.37 18.99 -11.43
C GLN A 477 -16.54 18.07 -12.65
N GLN A 478 -16.80 16.78 -12.45
CA GLN A 478 -17.18 15.89 -13.56
C GLN A 478 -18.43 16.42 -14.29
N ALA A 479 -19.44 16.84 -13.52
CA ALA A 479 -20.68 17.40 -14.08
C ALA A 479 -20.45 18.69 -14.88
N MET A 480 -19.48 19.51 -14.48
CA MET A 480 -19.10 20.71 -15.22
C MET A 480 -18.34 20.35 -16.50
N LEU A 481 -17.32 19.48 -16.41
CA LEU A 481 -16.51 19.02 -17.55
C LEU A 481 -17.33 18.32 -18.63
N GLU A 482 -18.35 17.57 -18.23
CA GLU A 482 -19.28 16.86 -19.12
C GLU A 482 -20.50 17.69 -19.55
N GLY A 483 -20.61 18.95 -19.11
CA GLY A 483 -21.71 19.84 -19.50
C GLY A 483 -23.08 19.44 -18.95
N TRP A 484 -23.14 18.67 -17.85
CA TRP A 484 -24.40 18.18 -17.26
C TRP A 484 -25.22 19.29 -16.57
N ASN A 485 -24.65 20.46 -16.33
CA ASN A 485 -25.28 21.56 -15.60
C ASN A 485 -26.15 22.51 -16.47
N SER A 486 -26.57 22.07 -17.67
CA SER A 486 -27.37 22.89 -18.60
C SER A 486 -28.74 23.33 -18.07
N ALA A 487 -29.32 24.39 -18.66
CA ALA A 487 -30.57 25.02 -18.24
C ALA A 487 -31.86 24.15 -18.37
N VAL A 488 -31.81 23.00 -19.06
CA VAL A 488 -32.95 22.09 -19.31
C VAL A 488 -33.13 21.08 -18.15
N ARG A 489 -32.94 21.55 -16.92
CA ARG A 489 -32.79 20.71 -15.72
C ARG A 489 -34.13 20.47 -15.03
N ASP A 490 -34.50 19.20 -14.82
CA ASP A 490 -35.61 18.85 -13.92
C ASP A 490 -35.09 18.74 -12.48
N THR A 491 -35.35 19.79 -11.70
CA THR A 491 -34.93 19.86 -10.29
C THR A 491 -35.57 18.78 -9.43
N LYS A 492 -36.77 18.28 -9.78
CA LYS A 492 -37.46 17.23 -9.01
C LYS A 492 -36.73 15.90 -9.13
N ILE A 493 -36.26 15.55 -10.33
CA ILE A 493 -35.49 14.32 -10.55
C ILE A 493 -34.15 14.38 -9.81
N ASP A 494 -33.45 15.52 -9.86
CA ASP A 494 -32.19 15.67 -9.11
C ASP A 494 -32.37 15.53 -7.61
N THR A 495 -33.41 16.15 -7.03
CA THR A 495 -33.70 16.00 -5.59
C THR A 495 -34.03 14.54 -5.26
N LEU A 496 -34.78 13.85 -6.11
CA LEU A 496 -35.14 12.44 -5.92
C LEU A 496 -33.89 11.53 -5.92
N VAL A 497 -33.04 11.63 -6.95
CA VAL A 497 -31.84 10.77 -7.07
C VAL A 497 -30.81 11.13 -5.98
N SER A 498 -30.72 12.39 -5.56
CA SER A 498 -29.87 12.79 -4.43
C SER A 498 -30.37 12.19 -3.11
N LYS A 499 -31.69 12.21 -2.86
CA LYS A 499 -32.30 11.56 -1.69
C LYS A 499 -31.96 10.07 -1.63
N TRP A 500 -32.01 9.39 -2.77
CA TRP A 500 -31.61 7.98 -2.85
C TRP A 500 -30.14 7.75 -2.50
N HIS A 501 -29.26 8.59 -3.06
CA HIS A 501 -27.82 8.54 -2.78
C HIS A 501 -27.54 8.76 -1.29
N ASP A 502 -28.13 9.79 -0.68
CA ASP A 502 -27.98 10.11 0.75
C ASP A 502 -28.52 8.98 1.65
N CYS A 503 -29.65 8.36 1.28
CA CYS A 503 -30.21 7.20 1.99
C CYS A 503 -29.25 6.01 1.99
N LEU A 504 -28.64 5.69 0.84
CA LEU A 504 -27.68 4.59 0.74
C LEU A 504 -26.35 4.90 1.45
N ILE A 505 -25.84 6.13 1.35
CA ILE A 505 -24.60 6.52 2.06
C ILE A 505 -24.78 6.47 3.58
N SER A 506 -25.86 7.05 4.09
CA SER A 506 -26.13 7.05 5.54
C SER A 506 -26.28 5.64 6.10
N SER A 507 -26.80 4.72 5.28
CA SER A 507 -26.96 3.31 5.64
C SER A 507 -25.68 2.47 5.47
N PHE A 508 -24.82 2.84 4.52
CA PHE A 508 -23.59 2.12 4.18
C PHE A 508 -22.38 3.07 4.04
N PRO A 509 -21.97 3.75 5.13
CA PRO A 509 -20.85 4.70 5.09
C PRO A 509 -19.53 4.04 4.65
N GLN A 510 -19.38 2.73 4.84
CA GLN A 510 -18.22 1.93 4.42
C GLN A 510 -18.02 1.86 2.90
N VAL A 511 -19.05 2.18 2.10
CA VAL A 511 -18.90 2.33 0.64
C VAL A 511 -18.01 3.54 0.31
N TYR A 512 -17.95 4.53 1.21
CA TYR A 512 -17.27 5.81 1.00
C TYR A 512 -15.99 5.99 1.80
N TYR A 513 -16.01 5.67 3.09
CA TYR A 513 -14.83 5.84 3.95
C TYR A 513 -13.88 4.64 3.80
N ASP A 514 -12.66 4.88 3.29
CA ASP A 514 -11.53 3.97 3.53
C ASP A 514 -11.13 4.10 5.00
N SER A 515 -11.96 3.65 5.95
CA SER A 515 -11.50 3.62 7.33
C SER A 515 -10.53 2.46 7.49
N LEU A 516 -9.27 2.81 7.70
CA LEU A 516 -8.21 2.03 8.34
C LEU A 516 -8.59 1.40 9.69
N ASP A 517 -9.84 1.56 10.13
CA ASP A 517 -10.38 1.04 11.36
C ASP A 517 -11.48 0.01 11.05
N ARG A 518 -11.11 -1.27 10.93
CA ARG A 518 -12.06 -2.37 10.77
C ARG A 518 -12.92 -2.58 12.03
N ASP A 519 -12.49 -2.07 13.17
CA ASP A 519 -13.16 -2.31 14.45
C ASP A 519 -14.42 -1.44 14.61
N ALA A 520 -14.44 -0.24 14.00
CA ALA A 520 -15.63 0.63 13.95
C ALA A 520 -16.80 0.03 13.13
N LEU A 521 -16.53 -0.92 12.23
CA LEU A 521 -17.52 -1.55 11.33
C LEU A 521 -18.35 -2.67 11.98
N THR A 522 -17.99 -3.10 13.20
CA THR A 522 -18.72 -4.18 13.90
C THR A 522 -19.99 -3.71 14.61
N ASN A 523 -20.23 -2.38 14.66
CA ASN A 523 -21.32 -1.75 15.41
C ASN A 523 -22.39 -1.08 14.53
N ILE A 524 -22.63 -1.53 13.29
CA ILE A 524 -23.85 -1.13 12.58
C ILE A 524 -25.03 -1.91 13.19
N PRO A 525 -25.97 -1.27 13.90
CA PRO A 525 -27.10 -1.98 14.50
C PRO A 525 -28.01 -2.56 13.40
N ALA A 526 -28.42 -3.81 13.57
CA ALA A 526 -29.29 -4.54 12.63
C ALA A 526 -30.68 -3.90 12.41
N SER A 527 -31.02 -2.86 13.18
CA SER A 527 -32.21 -2.02 13.01
C SER A 527 -32.10 -1.02 11.85
N SER A 528 -30.92 -0.81 11.26
CA SER A 528 -30.67 0.22 10.23
C SER A 528 -30.87 -0.24 8.78
N ILE A 529 -31.28 -1.48 8.51
CA ILE A 529 -31.92 -1.80 7.22
C ILE A 529 -33.38 -1.35 7.35
N SER A 530 -33.58 -0.04 7.29
CA SER A 530 -34.90 0.57 7.43
C SER A 530 -35.78 0.22 6.22
N LYS A 531 -37.10 0.32 6.41
CA LYS A 531 -38.08 0.31 5.32
C LYS A 531 -37.65 1.24 4.18
N ASP A 532 -37.01 2.35 4.52
CA ASP A 532 -36.55 3.38 3.59
C ASP A 532 -35.54 2.85 2.56
N ILE A 533 -34.66 1.90 2.90
CA ILE A 533 -33.74 1.30 1.92
C ILE A 533 -34.53 0.44 0.92
N GLN A 534 -35.47 -0.37 1.41
CA GLN A 534 -36.28 -1.23 0.54
C GLN A 534 -37.18 -0.41 -0.39
N ASP A 535 -37.77 0.66 0.14
CA ASP A 535 -38.57 1.63 -0.59
C ASP A 535 -37.70 2.37 -1.61
N THR A 536 -36.47 2.77 -1.24
CA THR A 536 -35.49 3.40 -2.15
C THR A 536 -35.14 2.50 -3.34
N PHE A 537 -34.86 1.21 -3.11
CA PHE A 537 -34.62 0.26 -4.21
C PHE A 537 -35.87 0.07 -5.08
N LEU A 538 -37.07 0.03 -4.48
CA LEU A 538 -38.33 -0.11 -5.22
C LEU A 538 -38.61 1.12 -6.10
N GLU A 539 -38.35 2.33 -5.58
CA GLU A 539 -38.43 3.58 -6.33
C GLU A 539 -37.45 3.58 -7.52
N MET A 540 -36.20 3.13 -7.32
CA MET A 540 -35.22 2.97 -8.42
C MET A 540 -35.63 1.94 -9.47
N ASP A 541 -36.26 0.83 -9.04
CA ASP A 541 -36.75 -0.22 -9.94
C ASP A 541 -37.88 0.29 -10.83
N GLN A 542 -38.72 1.20 -10.33
CA GLN A 542 -39.79 1.84 -11.09
C GLN A 542 -39.31 3.03 -11.93
N PHE A 543 -38.15 3.59 -11.60
CA PHE A 543 -37.56 4.70 -12.34
C PHE A 543 -37.05 4.25 -13.73
N ASN A 544 -37.51 4.95 -14.76
CA ASN A 544 -37.02 4.77 -16.13
C ASN A 544 -35.92 5.79 -16.42
N VAL A 545 -34.70 5.31 -16.56
CA VAL A 545 -33.53 6.16 -16.82
C VAL A 545 -33.54 6.63 -18.28
N ARG A 546 -34.31 7.69 -18.56
CA ARG A 546 -34.29 8.36 -19.87
C ARG A 546 -33.02 9.18 -20.07
N ASN A 547 -32.42 9.65 -18.98
CA ASN A 547 -31.19 10.41 -18.97
C ASN A 547 -30.28 9.91 -17.83
N VAL A 548 -29.20 9.24 -18.19
CA VAL A 548 -28.23 8.68 -17.23
C VAL A 548 -27.41 9.76 -16.51
N ASN A 549 -27.42 11.01 -16.97
CA ASN A 549 -26.70 12.12 -16.33
C ASN A 549 -27.12 12.29 -14.86
N TYR A 550 -28.40 12.09 -14.54
CA TYR A 550 -28.89 12.19 -13.16
C TYR A 550 -28.23 11.14 -12.24
N ILE A 551 -27.97 9.94 -12.76
CA ILE A 551 -27.32 8.84 -12.02
C ILE A 551 -25.80 9.01 -11.99
N TYR A 552 -25.20 9.52 -13.06
CA TYR A 552 -23.79 9.87 -13.09
C TYR A 552 -23.45 10.97 -12.09
N ARG A 553 -24.20 12.07 -12.11
CA ARG A 553 -24.02 13.24 -11.23
C ARG A 553 -24.08 12.88 -9.76
N THR A 554 -24.92 11.93 -9.39
CA THR A 554 -25.08 11.46 -8.00
C THR A 554 -24.04 10.40 -7.61
N GLY A 555 -23.30 9.84 -8.57
CA GLY A 555 -22.39 8.72 -8.29
C GLY A 555 -23.12 7.46 -7.81
N LEU A 556 -24.45 7.41 -7.97
CA LEU A 556 -25.29 6.33 -7.46
C LEU A 556 -24.92 4.98 -8.09
N HIS A 557 -24.56 4.98 -9.37
CA HIS A 557 -24.08 3.81 -10.10
C HIS A 557 -22.83 3.17 -9.47
N ILE A 558 -21.89 3.97 -8.94
CA ILE A 558 -20.71 3.47 -8.20
C ILE A 558 -21.14 2.83 -6.88
N VAL A 559 -22.03 3.49 -6.13
CA VAL A 559 -22.53 2.98 -4.84
C VAL A 559 -23.23 1.64 -5.01
N ILE A 560 -24.10 1.54 -6.01
CA ILE A 560 -24.81 0.29 -6.32
C ILE A 560 -23.83 -0.79 -6.77
N ASN A 561 -22.81 -0.44 -7.56
CA ASN A 561 -21.74 -1.37 -7.97
C ASN A 561 -21.00 -1.95 -6.76
N GLU A 562 -20.57 -1.11 -5.82
CA GLU A 562 -19.89 -1.55 -4.61
C GLU A 562 -20.79 -2.45 -3.73
N LEU A 563 -22.05 -2.06 -3.52
CA LEU A 563 -23.02 -2.88 -2.79
C LEU A 563 -23.23 -4.26 -3.43
N SER A 564 -23.10 -4.36 -4.75
CA SER A 564 -23.20 -5.64 -5.48
C SER A 564 -22.02 -6.59 -5.21
N LYS A 565 -20.84 -6.03 -4.89
CA LYS A 565 -19.57 -6.74 -4.67
C LYS A 565 -19.26 -7.03 -3.20
N MET A 566 -19.87 -6.32 -2.26
CA MET A 566 -19.56 -6.42 -0.82
C MET A 566 -19.85 -7.81 -0.21
N GLU A 567 -18.80 -8.55 0.13
CA GLU A 567 -18.90 -9.86 0.81
C GLU A 567 -19.32 -9.75 2.27
N HIS A 568 -18.96 -8.66 2.98
CA HIS A 568 -19.30 -8.49 4.39
C HIS A 568 -20.82 -8.38 4.65
N LEU A 569 -21.60 -7.99 3.63
CA LEU A 569 -23.07 -8.02 3.68
C LEU A 569 -23.59 -9.45 3.94
N LEU A 570 -22.84 -10.48 3.56
CA LEU A 570 -23.15 -11.89 3.78
C LEU A 570 -22.90 -12.33 5.23
N HIS A 571 -22.06 -11.61 5.97
CA HIS A 571 -21.63 -11.91 7.34
C HIS A 571 -22.35 -11.07 8.41
N LEU A 572 -23.22 -10.14 8.01
CA LEU A 572 -24.12 -9.44 8.93
C LEU A 572 -24.95 -10.46 9.73
N LYS A 573 -25.32 -10.14 10.97
CA LYS A 573 -26.10 -11.00 11.90
C LYS A 573 -27.40 -11.59 11.30
N HIS A 574 -27.85 -11.09 10.15
CA HIS A 574 -28.92 -11.64 9.31
C HIS A 574 -28.50 -11.71 7.82
N GLY A 575 -27.70 -12.72 7.45
CA GLY A 575 -27.14 -12.87 6.09
C GLY A 575 -28.17 -12.92 4.94
N GLU A 576 -29.47 -13.14 5.21
CA GLU A 576 -30.53 -13.10 4.18
C GLU A 576 -30.85 -11.68 3.71
N LYS A 577 -30.90 -10.68 4.60
CA LYS A 577 -31.21 -9.29 4.22
C LYS A 577 -30.07 -8.67 3.39
N GLY A 578 -28.83 -8.95 3.76
CA GLY A 578 -27.65 -8.54 2.98
C GLY A 578 -27.64 -9.17 1.58
N LYS A 579 -28.03 -10.44 1.46
CA LYS A 579 -28.21 -11.11 0.15
C LYS A 579 -29.29 -10.47 -0.71
N ILE A 580 -30.39 -9.99 -0.13
CA ILE A 580 -31.46 -9.30 -0.88
C ILE A 580 -30.96 -7.98 -1.45
N ILE A 581 -30.25 -7.18 -0.65
CA ILE A 581 -29.67 -5.89 -1.09
C ILE A 581 -28.64 -6.13 -2.20
N GLN A 582 -27.73 -7.09 -2.00
CA GLN A 582 -26.74 -7.45 -3.00
C GLN A 582 -27.40 -7.92 -4.32
N ARG A 583 -28.47 -8.72 -4.24
CA ARG A 583 -29.22 -9.19 -5.41
C ARG A 583 -29.88 -8.02 -6.15
N ARG A 584 -30.61 -7.16 -5.44
CA ARG A 584 -31.26 -5.98 -6.05
C ARG A 584 -30.25 -5.02 -6.67
N ALA A 585 -29.09 -4.83 -6.03
CA ALA A 585 -28.01 -4.04 -6.61
C ALA A 585 -27.51 -4.64 -7.95
N LYS A 586 -27.32 -5.95 -8.02
CA LYS A 586 -26.95 -6.65 -9.27
C LYS A 586 -28.03 -6.52 -10.36
N GLU A 587 -29.30 -6.63 -9.98
CA GLU A 587 -30.43 -6.46 -10.89
C GLU A 587 -30.49 -5.03 -11.45
N LEU A 588 -30.30 -4.01 -10.61
CA LEU A 588 -30.23 -2.60 -11.02
C LEU A 588 -29.05 -2.32 -11.95
N ILE A 589 -27.86 -2.85 -11.66
CA ILE A 589 -26.69 -2.72 -12.55
C ILE A 589 -27.01 -3.32 -13.92
N THR A 590 -27.59 -4.52 -13.94
CA THR A 590 -27.97 -5.20 -15.18
C THR A 590 -28.99 -4.37 -15.97
N LYS A 591 -29.97 -3.77 -15.27
CA LYS A 591 -31.00 -2.90 -15.85
C LYS A 591 -30.40 -1.61 -16.44
N TRP A 592 -29.48 -0.95 -15.75
CA TRP A 592 -28.91 0.33 -16.18
C TRP A 592 -27.79 0.19 -17.21
N THR A 593 -27.10 -0.96 -17.24
CA THR A 593 -25.92 -1.19 -18.11
C THR A 593 -26.16 -0.86 -19.59
N PRO A 594 -27.26 -1.30 -20.23
CA PRO A 594 -27.48 -0.98 -21.66
C PRO A 594 -27.60 0.52 -21.93
N GLN A 595 -28.18 1.28 -21.00
CA GLN A 595 -28.34 2.73 -21.13
C GLN A 595 -27.00 3.46 -20.94
N PHE A 596 -26.18 3.00 -20.00
CA PHE A 596 -24.83 3.52 -19.83
C PHE A 596 -23.93 3.20 -21.03
N LEU A 597 -23.99 1.98 -21.57
CA LEU A 597 -23.22 1.61 -22.77
C LEU A 597 -23.63 2.41 -24.00
N ALA A 598 -24.93 2.68 -24.17
CA ALA A 598 -25.42 3.54 -25.25
C ALA A 598 -24.97 5.00 -25.13
N ASP A 599 -24.74 5.45 -23.89
CA ASP A 599 -24.34 6.82 -23.58
C ASP A 599 -22.81 7.01 -23.50
N LEU A 600 -22.06 5.93 -23.26
CA LEU A 600 -20.60 5.90 -23.10
C LEU A 600 -19.82 6.63 -24.23
N PRO A 601 -20.19 6.52 -25.53
CA PRO A 601 -19.49 7.26 -26.59
C PRO A 601 -19.53 8.79 -26.45
N LYS A 602 -20.50 9.33 -25.71
CA LYS A 602 -20.64 10.78 -25.48
C LYS A 602 -19.80 11.30 -24.31
N ARG A 603 -19.21 10.39 -23.52
CA ARG A 603 -18.52 10.67 -22.25
C ARG A 603 -17.03 10.70 -22.43
N LYS A 604 -16.34 11.56 -21.71
CA LYS A 604 -14.90 11.83 -21.85
C LYS A 604 -14.17 11.75 -20.51
N TRP A 605 -14.80 12.18 -19.43
CA TRP A 605 -14.24 12.23 -18.08
C TRP A 605 -14.88 11.19 -17.17
N PHE A 606 -14.05 10.32 -16.60
CA PHE A 606 -14.49 9.21 -15.78
C PHE A 606 -13.80 9.19 -14.43
N ILE A 607 -14.50 8.70 -13.42
CA ILE A 607 -13.97 8.56 -12.07
C ILE A 607 -12.99 7.40 -12.03
N ARG A 608 -11.80 7.67 -11.50
CA ARG A 608 -10.80 6.67 -11.15
C ARG A 608 -10.47 6.78 -9.67
N GLY A 609 -10.67 5.68 -8.94
CA GLY A 609 -10.68 5.70 -7.48
C GLY A 609 -11.77 6.61 -6.92
N LYS A 610 -11.43 7.34 -5.84
CA LYS A 610 -12.39 8.22 -5.13
C LYS A 610 -12.19 9.69 -5.40
N TYR A 611 -10.97 10.08 -5.74
CA TYR A 611 -10.59 11.49 -5.72
C TYR A 611 -10.11 11.99 -7.06
N SER A 612 -10.19 11.18 -8.12
CA SER A 612 -9.65 11.55 -9.41
C SER A 612 -10.61 11.37 -10.57
N LEU A 613 -10.51 12.28 -11.53
CA LEU A 613 -11.09 12.16 -12.86
C LEU A 613 -9.96 11.91 -13.86
N VAL A 614 -10.21 11.01 -14.80
CA VAL A 614 -9.32 10.75 -15.93
C VAL A 614 -10.06 11.01 -17.24
N TYR A 615 -9.36 11.62 -18.18
CA TYR A 615 -9.86 11.74 -19.55
C TYR A 615 -9.58 10.45 -20.31
N ILE A 616 -10.59 9.92 -20.99
CA ILE A 616 -10.47 8.76 -21.88
C ILE A 616 -10.89 9.20 -23.29
N SER A 617 -9.98 9.07 -24.25
CA SER A 617 -10.24 9.45 -25.65
C SER A 617 -11.33 8.57 -26.29
N GLU A 618 -12.05 9.09 -27.28
CA GLU A 618 -13.10 8.34 -28.00
C GLU A 618 -12.56 7.08 -28.69
N ASP A 619 -11.29 7.13 -29.10
CA ASP A 619 -10.59 6.03 -29.77
C ASP A 619 -9.81 5.11 -28.82
N ASP A 620 -9.96 5.30 -27.50
CA ASP A 620 -9.26 4.48 -26.51
C ASP A 620 -9.71 3.01 -26.57
N GLY A 621 -8.75 2.08 -26.52
CA GLY A 621 -9.00 0.64 -26.56
C GLY A 621 -9.86 0.15 -25.40
N ILE A 622 -9.81 0.79 -24.23
CA ILE A 622 -10.59 0.39 -23.05
C ILE A 622 -12.10 0.49 -23.29
N ARG A 623 -12.55 1.38 -24.20
CA ARG A 623 -13.97 1.50 -24.58
C ARG A 623 -14.49 0.29 -25.35
N LYS A 624 -13.60 -0.50 -25.95
CA LYS A 624 -13.90 -1.69 -26.75
C LYS A 624 -13.48 -2.99 -26.03
N SER A 625 -12.83 -2.88 -24.87
CA SER A 625 -12.41 -4.03 -24.08
C SER A 625 -13.55 -4.53 -23.17
N ARG A 626 -13.29 -5.64 -22.46
CA ARG A 626 -14.21 -6.16 -21.43
C ARG A 626 -14.31 -5.23 -20.21
N ASP A 627 -13.38 -4.30 -20.08
CA ASP A 627 -13.22 -3.36 -18.97
C ASP A 627 -13.99 -2.04 -19.22
N ALA A 628 -14.71 -1.93 -20.35
CA ALA A 628 -15.56 -0.78 -20.65
C ALA A 628 -16.62 -0.51 -19.55
N LEU A 629 -17.04 -1.55 -18.83
CA LEU A 629 -17.92 -1.42 -17.68
C LEU A 629 -17.22 -0.83 -16.45
N ASP A 630 -15.92 -1.04 -16.29
CA ASP A 630 -15.14 -0.46 -15.19
C ASP A 630 -15.02 1.06 -15.37
N ILE A 631 -14.93 1.54 -16.61
CA ILE A 631 -15.01 2.98 -16.92
C ILE A 631 -16.32 3.59 -16.40
N ILE A 632 -17.43 2.86 -16.55
CA ILE A 632 -18.77 3.33 -16.16
C ILE A 632 -18.94 3.24 -14.65
N PHE A 633 -18.62 2.10 -14.05
CA PHE A 633 -18.95 1.79 -12.66
C PHE A 633 -17.81 2.08 -11.66
N GLY A 634 -16.78 2.77 -12.12
CA GLY A 634 -15.63 3.20 -11.33
C GLY A 634 -14.40 2.32 -11.59
N MET A 635 -13.33 2.96 -12.05
CA MET A 635 -12.04 2.30 -12.22
C MET A 635 -11.32 2.21 -10.88
N GLU A 636 -10.61 1.09 -10.66
CA GLU A 636 -9.71 0.99 -9.52
C GLU A 636 -8.61 2.06 -9.57
N ASP A 637 -8.31 2.63 -8.41
CA ASP A 637 -7.22 3.58 -8.30
C ASP A 637 -5.89 2.84 -8.37
N ASP A 638 -4.99 3.35 -9.21
CA ASP A 638 -3.61 2.93 -9.30
C ASP A 638 -2.67 3.82 -8.48
N LEU A 639 -3.19 4.92 -7.91
CA LEU A 639 -2.45 5.77 -6.98
C LEU A 639 -2.80 5.38 -5.55
N HIS A 640 -1.79 5.24 -4.71
CA HIS A 640 -2.03 5.08 -3.27
C HIS A 640 -2.57 6.41 -2.70
N ASN A 641 -3.44 6.38 -1.68
CA ASN A 641 -3.98 7.59 -1.01
C ASN A 641 -2.88 8.60 -0.62
N VAL A 642 -1.74 8.03 -0.26
CA VAL A 642 -0.53 8.71 0.12
C VAL A 642 0.00 9.50 -1.11
N GLU A 643 0.08 8.89 -2.30
CA GLU A 643 0.40 9.54 -3.60
C GLU A 643 -0.61 10.58 -4.08
N LEU A 644 -1.90 10.42 -3.74
CA LEU A 644 -2.96 11.37 -4.08
C LEU A 644 -2.86 12.68 -3.26
N PHE A 645 -2.44 12.58 -1.99
CA PHE A 645 -2.51 13.69 -1.03
C PHE A 645 -1.17 14.12 -0.41
N TRP A 646 -0.02 13.53 -0.80
CA TRP A 646 1.28 13.95 -0.26
C TRP A 646 1.56 15.46 -0.49
N PRO A 647 2.03 16.21 0.52
CA PRO A 647 2.18 15.85 1.92
C PRO A 647 1.39 16.84 2.77
N ASN A 648 0.10 16.56 2.98
CA ASN A 648 -0.58 16.69 4.28
C ASN A 648 -2.09 16.57 4.08
N ILE A 649 -2.68 15.66 4.84
CA ILE A 649 -3.56 16.07 5.94
C ILE A 649 -2.82 15.73 7.23
#